data_AF-A0A9L0RJP7-F1
#
_entry.id   AF-A0A9L0RJP7-F1
#
_cell.length_a   1.000
_cell.length_b   1.000
_cell.length_c   1.000
_cell.angle_alpha   90.00
_cell.angle_beta   90.00
_cell.angle_gamma   90.00
#
_symmetry.space_group_name_H-M   'P 1'
#
loop_
_entity.id
_entity.type
_entity.pdbx_description
1 polymer ?
#
loop_
_entity_poly.entity_id
_entity_poly.type
_entity_poly.pdbx_seq_one_letter_code
_entity_poly.pdbx_strand_id
1 'polypeptide(L)'
;MMLWRYEEAWPDVFVSTSSPSLQCPVLGPLPPRHHPHCPHSCPGAARPKAPLETAPPRAGVGGRRQRPPRRPPGIGGAAARRRGQSQAAADALRARKAPPGGWRETTARRAVVSVPRRDERDRGTQGAPRTVARWALPTSASPWAALRPAPCPARSPCLPGAGKVVSPILSSRRGGPRLPEDEEPPNMASESGKLWGGRFVGTVDPIMEKFNSSITYDRHLWEVDVQGSKAYSRGLEKAGLLTKAEVDQIHHGLDKVAEEWAQDTFKLNPNDEDIHTANERRLKELIGETAGKLHTGRSRNDQVVTDLRLWMRQNCWTLSALLWGLIRTMVDRAEAERDILFPGYTHLQRAQPIRWSHWILSHAVALTRDSERLLEVQKRINVLPLGSGAIAGNPLGVDRELLRAELNFGAITLNSMDATSERDFVAEFLFWASLCMTHLSRMAEDLILYSTKEFSFVQLSDAYSTGSSLMPQKKNPDSLELIRSKAGRVFGRCAGLLMTLKGLPSTYNKDLQEDKEAVFEVSDTMSAVLQVATGIISTLQIHPENMARALSPDMLATDLAYYLVRKGMPFRQAHEASGKAVFMAETKGVALNQLSLQELQTISPLFSGDVSHVWDYGHSVEQYAALGGTARSSVDWQISQVRALLRAQQA
;
A
#
# COMPACT_ATOMS: atom_id res chain seq x y z
N MET A 1 25.68 8.29 -6.24
CA MET A 1 26.85 8.26 -7.15
C MET A 1 26.96 6.84 -7.70
N MET A 2 27.11 6.70 -9.02
CA MET A 2 26.80 5.54 -9.90
C MET A 2 25.37 5.48 -10.43
N LEU A 3 25.08 6.34 -11.41
CA LEU A 3 23.95 6.26 -12.34
C LEU A 3 24.45 5.60 -13.62
N TRP A 4 23.84 4.49 -14.02
CA TRP A 4 24.01 3.90 -15.35
C TRP A 4 23.01 4.57 -16.31
N ARG A 5 23.54 5.30 -17.30
CA ARG A 5 22.79 5.77 -18.47
C ARG A 5 22.71 4.64 -19.49
N TYR A 6 21.53 4.41 -20.06
CA TYR A 6 21.38 3.73 -21.33
C TYR A 6 20.54 4.62 -22.25
N GLU A 7 21.16 5.05 -23.34
CA GLU A 7 20.52 5.56 -24.54
C GLU A 7 19.91 4.38 -25.29
N GLU A 8 18.66 4.50 -25.75
CA GLU A 8 18.24 3.80 -26.97
C GLU A 8 17.05 4.51 -27.63
N ALA A 9 17.14 4.55 -28.96
CA ALA A 9 16.41 5.40 -29.88
C ALA A 9 15.00 4.85 -30.18
N TRP A 10 14.05 5.77 -30.34
CA TRP A 10 12.74 5.49 -30.93
C TRP A 10 12.79 5.82 -32.43
N PRO A 11 12.33 4.95 -33.35
CA PRO A 11 12.08 5.36 -34.72
C PRO A 11 10.69 6.01 -34.84
N ASP A 12 10.68 7.16 -35.51
CA ASP A 12 9.50 7.88 -35.97
C ASP A 12 8.55 7.00 -36.80
N VAL A 13 7.26 7.05 -36.46
CA VAL A 13 6.18 6.68 -37.39
C VAL A 13 5.16 7.80 -37.41
N PHE A 14 5.33 8.69 -38.39
CA PHE A 14 4.28 9.56 -38.89
C PHE A 14 3.23 8.73 -39.64
N VAL A 15 1.95 8.83 -39.25
CA VAL A 15 0.83 8.59 -40.17
C VAL A 15 -0.24 9.66 -39.94
N SER A 16 -0.33 10.59 -40.89
CA SER A 16 -1.54 11.36 -41.16
C SER A 16 -2.54 10.48 -41.92
N THR A 17 -3.83 10.57 -41.58
CA THR A 17 -4.95 11.01 -42.46
C THR A 17 -6.29 10.39 -42.05
N SER A 18 -7.29 11.28 -41.97
CA SER A 18 -8.69 11.11 -42.40
C SER A 18 -9.58 10.00 -41.81
N SER A 19 -10.60 10.46 -41.07
CA SER A 19 -11.87 9.76 -40.80
C SER A 19 -12.57 9.28 -42.07
N PRO A 20 -13.36 8.19 -41.95
CA PRO A 20 -14.76 8.32 -42.33
C PRO A 20 -15.74 7.65 -41.36
N SER A 21 -16.88 8.31 -41.24
CA SER A 21 -18.15 7.86 -40.64
C SER A 21 -18.64 6.53 -41.19
N LEU A 22 -18.99 5.58 -40.32
CA LEU A 22 -19.85 4.44 -40.66
C LEU A 22 -20.87 4.16 -39.55
N GLN A 23 -22.08 3.90 -40.01
CA GLN A 23 -23.35 3.86 -39.29
C GLN A 23 -23.54 2.57 -38.47
N CYS A 24 -24.16 2.69 -37.30
CA CYS A 24 -24.73 1.58 -36.53
C CYS A 24 -26.00 1.02 -37.20
N PRO A 25 -26.22 -0.31 -37.18
CA PRO A 25 -27.55 -0.88 -37.32
C PRO A 25 -28.18 -1.17 -35.95
N VAL A 26 -29.45 -0.77 -35.86
CA VAL A 26 -30.42 -0.97 -34.78
C VAL A 26 -30.83 -2.44 -34.72
N LEU A 27 -30.85 -3.04 -33.51
CA LEU A 27 -31.51 -4.32 -33.24
C LEU A 27 -32.63 -4.12 -32.22
N GLY A 28 -33.86 -4.46 -32.62
CA GLY A 28 -35.08 -4.39 -31.81
C GLY A 28 -35.29 -5.61 -30.88
N PRO A 29 -36.31 -5.56 -30.00
CA PRO A 29 -36.42 -6.43 -28.83
C PRO A 29 -37.14 -7.77 -29.10
N LEU A 30 -36.72 -8.82 -28.38
CA LEU A 30 -37.33 -10.16 -28.35
C LEU A 30 -38.39 -10.28 -27.23
N PRO A 31 -39.46 -11.09 -27.41
CA PRO A 31 -40.57 -11.24 -26.46
C PRO A 31 -40.36 -12.33 -25.37
N PRO A 32 -41.14 -12.33 -24.27
CA PRO A 32 -40.91 -13.17 -23.09
C PRO A 32 -41.55 -14.57 -23.21
N ARG A 33 -40.96 -15.57 -22.54
CA ARG A 33 -41.55 -16.91 -22.36
C ARG A 33 -41.79 -17.24 -20.89
N HIS A 34 -42.95 -17.86 -20.67
CA HIS A 34 -43.60 -18.21 -19.41
C HIS A 34 -42.93 -19.33 -18.60
N HIS A 35 -43.11 -19.25 -17.27
CA HIS A 35 -42.99 -20.34 -16.29
C HIS A 35 -44.12 -21.39 -16.43
N PRO A 36 -43.96 -22.55 -15.76
CA PRO A 36 -44.99 -22.93 -14.78
C PRO A 36 -44.44 -23.40 -13.41
N HIS A 37 -45.25 -23.12 -12.38
CA HIS A 37 -45.22 -23.65 -11.00
C HIS A 37 -45.49 -25.18 -10.97
N CYS A 38 -45.20 -25.97 -9.92
CA CYS A 38 -45.88 -26.03 -8.61
C CYS A 38 -45.29 -27.22 -7.73
N PRO A 39 -45.80 -27.60 -6.52
CA PRO A 39 -45.12 -27.44 -5.22
C PRO A 39 -45.00 -28.73 -4.36
N HIS A 40 -44.47 -28.67 -3.12
CA HIS A 40 -44.96 -29.38 -1.92
C HIS A 40 -44.15 -29.06 -0.63
N SER A 41 -44.79 -29.27 0.53
CA SER A 41 -44.53 -28.64 1.84
C SER A 41 -44.36 -29.67 2.98
N CYS A 42 -43.42 -29.45 3.92
CA CYS A 42 -43.41 -29.70 5.39
C CYS A 42 -43.61 -31.14 6.00
N PRO A 43 -43.45 -31.38 7.34
CA PRO A 43 -42.47 -30.92 8.37
C PRO A 43 -42.03 -32.00 9.45
N GLY A 44 -41.09 -31.66 10.37
CA GLY A 44 -41.28 -31.88 11.84
C GLY A 44 -40.36 -32.81 12.70
N ALA A 45 -39.95 -32.27 13.89
CA ALA A 45 -39.65 -32.90 15.22
C ALA A 45 -38.30 -33.65 15.47
N ALA A 46 -37.72 -33.82 16.68
CA ALA A 46 -37.69 -33.18 18.01
C ALA A 46 -36.62 -33.94 18.88
N ARG A 47 -36.05 -33.33 19.95
CA ARG A 47 -35.11 -33.92 20.96
C ARG A 47 -35.86 -34.66 22.11
N PRO A 48 -35.20 -35.47 22.99
CA PRO A 48 -34.74 -35.03 24.35
C PRO A 48 -33.49 -35.79 24.93
N LYS A 49 -32.55 -35.19 25.72
CA LYS A 49 -32.33 -35.00 27.20
C LYS A 49 -31.73 -36.18 28.04
N ALA A 50 -30.80 -35.80 28.96
CA ALA A 50 -29.95 -36.55 29.94
C ALA A 50 -30.69 -37.09 31.20
N PRO A 51 -30.04 -37.78 32.19
CA PRO A 51 -29.28 -37.18 33.36
C PRO A 51 -28.15 -38.14 33.92
N LEU A 52 -27.55 -38.07 35.13
CA LEU A 52 -26.88 -37.11 36.07
C LEU A 52 -26.42 -37.95 37.32
N GLU A 53 -25.60 -37.41 38.24
CA GLU A 53 -25.24 -37.88 39.63
C GLU A 53 -23.92 -38.70 39.81
N THR A 54 -23.11 -38.66 40.91
CA THR A 54 -23.03 -37.95 42.21
C THR A 54 -21.61 -38.17 42.84
N ALA A 55 -21.15 -37.29 43.75
CA ALA A 55 -19.97 -37.43 44.65
C ALA A 55 -20.40 -38.06 46.02
N PRO A 56 -19.61 -38.25 47.14
CA PRO A 56 -18.38 -37.55 47.66
C PRO A 56 -17.47 -38.48 48.57
N PRO A 57 -16.86 -38.14 49.76
CA PRO A 57 -16.15 -36.94 50.30
C PRO A 57 -14.78 -37.18 51.05
N ARG A 58 -14.02 -36.07 51.23
CA ARG A 58 -13.32 -35.47 52.43
C ARG A 58 -12.09 -36.05 53.18
N ALA A 59 -11.22 -35.06 53.53
CA ALA A 59 -10.48 -34.78 54.80
C ALA A 59 -8.94 -34.92 54.70
N GLY A 60 -8.07 -34.02 55.17
CA GLY A 60 -8.20 -32.71 55.84
C GLY A 60 -6.83 -32.25 56.42
N VAL A 61 -6.69 -30.92 56.62
CA VAL A 61 -5.79 -30.17 57.55
C VAL A 61 -4.27 -30.30 57.34
N GLY A 62 -3.40 -29.28 57.28
CA GLY A 62 -3.32 -27.85 57.66
C GLY A 62 -1.82 -27.59 57.97
N GLY A 63 -1.18 -26.42 57.92
CA GLY A 63 -1.51 -25.05 57.58
C GLY A 63 -0.25 -24.16 57.74
N ARG A 64 -0.36 -22.94 57.18
CA ARG A 64 0.32 -21.65 57.53
C ARG A 64 1.82 -21.46 57.19
N ARG A 65 2.11 -20.57 56.22
CA ARG A 65 2.50 -19.12 56.31
C ARG A 65 4.00 -18.98 56.67
N GLN A 66 4.86 -18.25 55.95
CA GLN A 66 4.80 -16.83 55.56
C GLN A 66 5.75 -16.52 54.35
N ARG A 67 5.40 -15.46 53.61
CA ARG A 67 6.16 -14.68 52.61
C ARG A 67 7.15 -13.72 53.32
N PRO A 68 7.94 -12.86 52.64
CA PRO A 68 8.62 -12.85 51.32
C PRO A 68 10.10 -12.36 51.53
N PRO A 69 10.77 -11.47 50.75
CA PRO A 69 10.74 -11.10 49.32
C PRO A 69 12.14 -11.02 48.61
N ARG A 70 12.07 -11.09 47.26
CA ARG A 70 12.70 -10.22 46.20
C ARG A 70 14.21 -9.89 46.18
N ARG A 71 14.80 -10.26 45.01
CA ARG A 71 15.58 -9.45 44.02
C ARG A 71 16.98 -8.88 44.45
N PRO A 72 17.79 -8.34 43.53
CA PRO A 72 18.31 -8.80 42.23
C PRO A 72 19.85 -8.45 42.19
N PRO A 73 20.45 -7.81 41.16
CA PRO A 73 20.70 -8.12 39.75
C PRO A 73 22.23 -8.13 39.39
N GLY A 74 22.54 -8.31 38.10
CA GLY A 74 23.70 -7.68 37.45
C GLY A 74 24.99 -8.50 37.43
N ILE A 75 25.98 -8.27 36.58
CA ILE A 75 26.29 -7.29 35.53
C ILE A 75 27.49 -7.89 34.76
N GLY A 76 27.68 -7.48 33.50
CA GLY A 76 29.00 -7.43 32.85
C GLY A 76 29.44 -8.75 32.23
N GLY A 77 29.81 -8.78 30.95
CA GLY A 77 30.90 -8.01 30.37
C GLY A 77 31.92 -9.06 29.91
N ALA A 78 31.88 -9.42 28.64
CA ALA A 78 32.80 -8.92 27.62
C ALA A 78 33.96 -9.89 27.36
N ALA A 79 34.13 -10.14 26.07
CA ALA A 79 35.40 -10.38 25.40
C ALA A 79 36.08 -11.76 25.56
N ALA A 80 36.06 -12.43 24.41
CA ALA A 80 37.26 -12.75 23.65
C ALA A 80 37.85 -14.17 23.79
N ARG A 81 37.71 -14.85 22.65
CA ARG A 81 38.79 -15.39 21.82
C ARG A 81 39.24 -16.83 22.07
N ARG A 82 39.17 -17.53 20.92
CA ARG A 82 40.05 -18.58 20.37
C ARG A 82 39.76 -19.98 20.89
N ARG A 83 39.29 -20.84 19.97
CA ARG A 83 40.09 -21.82 19.19
C ARG A 83 40.82 -22.76 20.15
N GLY A 84 40.57 -24.05 20.21
CA GLY A 84 39.75 -24.95 19.41
C GLY A 84 40.13 -26.40 19.79
N GLN A 85 39.51 -27.34 19.08
CA GLN A 85 39.92 -28.73 18.89
C GLN A 85 39.62 -29.76 19.99
N SER A 86 39.36 -30.98 19.47
CA SER A 86 39.13 -32.29 20.10
C SER A 86 37.78 -32.42 20.84
N GLN A 87 36.75 -33.16 20.38
CA GLN A 87 36.62 -34.48 19.72
C GLN A 87 36.72 -35.66 20.70
N ALA A 88 35.58 -36.36 20.85
CA ALA A 88 35.31 -37.64 21.53
C ALA A 88 35.38 -37.61 23.08
N ALA A 89 34.55 -38.29 23.88
CA ALA A 89 33.61 -39.41 23.70
C ALA A 89 32.49 -39.28 24.76
N ALA A 90 31.23 -39.57 24.43
CA ALA A 90 30.49 -40.80 24.73
C ALA A 90 30.14 -41.05 26.22
N ASP A 91 28.86 -41.39 26.41
CA ASP A 91 28.21 -42.07 27.54
C ASP A 91 27.72 -41.27 28.76
N ALA A 92 26.43 -40.91 28.73
CA ALA A 92 25.55 -41.04 29.90
C ALA A 92 24.05 -41.10 29.51
N LEU A 93 23.49 -42.30 29.67
CA LEU A 93 22.14 -42.69 30.08
C LEU A 93 20.87 -42.01 29.50
N ARG A 94 20.12 -42.90 28.84
CA ARG A 94 18.67 -43.04 28.69
C ARG A 94 17.74 -42.34 29.70
N ALA A 95 16.60 -41.96 29.10
CA ALA A 95 15.22 -41.99 29.61
C ALA A 95 14.70 -40.77 30.39
N ARG A 96 13.82 -40.02 29.71
CA ARG A 96 12.49 -39.63 30.22
C ARG A 96 11.57 -39.20 29.07
N LYS A 97 10.58 -40.06 28.78
CA LYS A 97 9.35 -39.73 28.07
C LYS A 97 8.51 -38.80 28.97
N ALA A 98 7.92 -37.75 28.41
CA ALA A 98 6.82 -37.00 29.01
C ALA A 98 5.62 -36.97 28.02
N PRO A 99 4.36 -37.02 28.50
CA PRO A 99 3.17 -37.28 27.69
C PRO A 99 2.49 -35.99 27.19
N PRO A 100 1.43 -36.09 26.36
CA PRO A 100 0.81 -34.97 25.67
C PRO A 100 -0.22 -34.24 26.56
N GLY A 101 -0.20 -32.92 26.53
CA GLY A 101 -1.19 -32.06 27.20
C GLY A 101 -2.11 -31.39 26.18
N GLY A 102 -3.36 -31.86 26.14
CA GLY A 102 -4.43 -31.27 25.34
C GLY A 102 -5.03 -30.00 25.94
N TRP A 103 -5.51 -29.16 25.01
CA TRP A 103 -6.67 -28.28 25.05
C TRP A 103 -7.37 -28.07 26.40
N ARG A 104 -7.37 -26.82 26.87
CA ARG A 104 -8.47 -26.24 27.64
C ARG A 104 -8.83 -24.86 27.12
N GLU A 105 -10.11 -24.77 26.76
CA GLU A 105 -10.86 -23.57 26.44
C GLU A 105 -10.83 -22.57 27.60
N THR A 106 -10.62 -21.29 27.28
CA THR A 106 -11.01 -20.17 28.12
C THR A 106 -12.24 -19.50 27.49
N THR A 107 -13.33 -19.58 28.24
CA THR A 107 -14.60 -18.87 28.04
C THR A 107 -14.38 -17.36 27.89
N ALA A 108 -14.66 -16.84 26.70
CA ALA A 108 -14.91 -15.41 26.47
C ALA A 108 -16.43 -15.19 26.33
N ARG A 109 -16.94 -14.29 27.19
CA ARG A 109 -18.33 -13.84 27.22
C ARG A 109 -18.67 -13.13 25.91
N ARG A 110 -19.69 -13.60 25.20
CA ARG A 110 -20.36 -12.87 24.10
C ARG A 110 -21.15 -11.69 24.68
N ALA A 111 -20.75 -10.47 24.37
CA ALA A 111 -21.64 -9.32 24.34
C ALA A 111 -22.32 -9.33 22.96
N VAL A 112 -23.63 -9.57 22.95
CA VAL A 112 -24.48 -9.45 21.76
C VAL A 112 -24.85 -7.97 21.65
N VAL A 113 -24.32 -7.30 20.62
CA VAL A 113 -24.82 -5.98 20.19
C VAL A 113 -25.92 -6.23 19.18
N SER A 114 -27.13 -5.85 19.57
CA SER A 114 -28.34 -5.84 18.78
C SER A 114 -28.27 -4.75 17.69
N VAL A 115 -28.42 -5.17 16.44
CA VAL A 115 -28.63 -4.28 15.28
C VAL A 115 -30.14 -4.07 15.11
N PRO A 116 -30.68 -2.84 15.05
CA PRO A 116 -32.08 -2.63 14.73
C PRO A 116 -32.30 -2.82 13.23
N ARG A 117 -33.23 -3.74 12.88
CA ARG A 117 -33.85 -3.81 11.56
C ARG A 117 -34.74 -2.58 11.35
N ARG A 118 -34.53 -1.84 10.26
CA ARG A 118 -35.52 -0.89 9.72
C ARG A 118 -36.37 -1.62 8.68
N ASP A 119 -37.68 -1.50 8.85
CA ASP A 119 -38.71 -1.91 7.92
C ASP A 119 -38.61 -1.11 6.61
N GLU A 120 -38.50 -1.80 5.48
CA GLU A 120 -38.86 -1.27 4.17
C GLU A 120 -40.26 -1.79 3.81
N ARG A 121 -41.22 -0.87 3.75
CA ARG A 121 -42.47 -1.04 3.02
C ARG A 121 -42.60 0.07 2.00
N ASP A 122 -42.97 -0.38 0.80
CA ASP A 122 -43.74 0.29 -0.23
C ASP A 122 -43.25 1.65 -0.73
N ARG A 123 -42.91 1.67 -2.03
CA ARG A 123 -43.51 2.64 -2.96
C ARG A 123 -43.42 2.15 -4.40
N GLY A 124 -44.58 1.81 -4.95
CA GLY A 124 -44.84 1.81 -6.37
C GLY A 124 -44.85 3.23 -6.93
N THR A 125 -44.38 3.34 -8.16
CA THR A 125 -44.35 4.53 -9.01
C THR A 125 -45.68 4.72 -9.74
N GLN A 126 -46.30 5.90 -9.62
CA GLN A 126 -47.14 6.50 -10.66
C GLN A 126 -47.11 8.04 -10.57
N GLY A 127 -46.93 8.70 -11.72
CA GLY A 127 -47.57 9.99 -12.04
C GLY A 127 -46.84 11.29 -11.69
N ALA A 128 -46.22 11.93 -12.70
CA ALA A 128 -46.00 13.39 -12.77
C ALA A 128 -47.33 14.10 -13.18
N PRO A 129 -47.46 15.45 -13.38
CA PRO A 129 -46.45 16.54 -13.32
C PRO A 129 -46.93 17.92 -12.74
N ARG A 130 -46.02 18.94 -12.80
CA ARG A 130 -46.24 20.43 -12.74
C ARG A 130 -46.61 21.00 -11.35
N THR A 131 -46.08 22.12 -10.84
CA THR A 131 -45.87 23.47 -11.41
C THR A 131 -44.97 24.34 -10.50
N VAL A 132 -44.43 25.42 -11.06
CA VAL A 132 -43.60 26.49 -10.47
C VAL A 132 -44.44 27.44 -9.58
N ALA A 133 -43.96 27.83 -8.39
CA ALA A 133 -43.97 29.22 -7.84
C ALA A 133 -43.60 29.32 -6.34
N ARG A 134 -42.41 29.90 -6.08
CA ARG A 134 -42.11 31.08 -5.24
C ARG A 134 -42.88 31.44 -3.93
N TRP A 135 -42.07 31.71 -2.88
CA TRP A 135 -42.21 32.52 -1.64
C TRP A 135 -43.23 32.15 -0.54
N ALA A 136 -42.74 31.81 0.66
CA ALA A 136 -42.94 32.58 1.92
C ALA A 136 -42.38 31.82 3.14
N LEU A 137 -41.61 32.53 3.98
CA LEU A 137 -41.28 32.15 5.35
C LEU A 137 -42.52 32.25 6.26
N PRO A 138 -42.56 31.49 7.36
CA PRO A 138 -43.06 32.06 8.60
C PRO A 138 -42.11 31.86 9.77
N THR A 139 -41.86 32.98 10.45
CA THR A 139 -41.39 33.13 11.82
C THR A 139 -42.39 32.58 12.83
N SER A 140 -41.93 31.87 13.88
CA SER A 140 -42.35 32.13 15.27
C SER A 140 -41.59 31.27 16.30
N ALA A 141 -40.85 31.97 17.17
CA ALA A 141 -40.69 31.79 18.62
C ALA A 141 -40.21 30.45 19.23
N SER A 142 -39.05 30.55 19.89
CA SER A 142 -38.55 29.67 20.98
C SER A 142 -39.46 29.66 22.21
N PRO A 143 -39.28 28.69 23.13
CA PRO A 143 -38.47 29.02 24.32
C PRO A 143 -37.48 27.92 24.75
N TRP A 144 -36.33 28.38 25.24
CA TRP A 144 -35.29 27.57 25.89
C TRP A 144 -35.61 27.35 27.39
N ALA A 145 -35.38 26.13 27.88
CA ALA A 145 -35.04 25.81 29.27
C ALA A 145 -34.16 24.55 29.23
N ALA A 146 -32.84 24.59 29.50
CA ALA A 146 -32.12 24.82 30.75
C ALA A 146 -31.85 23.52 31.56
N LEU A 147 -30.60 23.05 31.50
CA LEU A 147 -29.91 22.33 32.57
C LEU A 147 -28.51 22.94 32.71
N ARG A 148 -28.22 23.53 33.88
CA ARG A 148 -26.96 24.19 34.27
C ARG A 148 -26.08 23.24 35.09
N PRO A 149 -24.74 23.39 35.07
CA PRO A 149 -23.87 23.02 36.19
C PRO A 149 -23.63 24.20 37.15
N ALA A 150 -23.34 23.88 38.42
CA ALA A 150 -23.31 24.76 39.59
C ALA A 150 -22.09 25.71 39.68
N PRO A 151 -22.20 26.84 40.42
CA PRO A 151 -21.10 27.79 40.64
C PRO A 151 -20.29 27.51 41.92
N CYS A 152 -18.98 27.75 41.87
CA CYS A 152 -18.11 27.89 43.06
C CYS A 152 -18.21 29.32 43.64
N PRO A 153 -18.24 29.51 44.98
CA PRO A 153 -18.39 30.82 45.59
C PRO A 153 -17.04 31.49 45.93
N ALA A 154 -17.04 32.83 46.02
CA ALA A 154 -15.92 33.66 46.46
C ALA A 154 -16.23 34.39 47.78
N ARG A 155 -15.26 34.38 48.72
CA ARG A 155 -14.85 35.34 49.81
C ARG A 155 -15.93 35.87 50.79
N SER A 156 -15.79 36.07 52.12
CA SER A 156 -14.77 36.45 53.14
C SER A 156 -15.45 36.33 54.57
N PRO A 157 -14.83 36.44 55.79
CA PRO A 157 -13.96 37.54 56.31
C PRO A 157 -12.87 37.26 57.40
N CYS A 158 -12.03 38.30 57.63
CA CYS A 158 -11.17 38.75 58.77
C CYS A 158 -11.33 38.08 60.18
N LEU A 159 -10.39 37.95 61.15
CA LEU A 159 -9.07 38.50 61.64
C LEU A 159 -8.60 37.57 62.83
N PRO A 160 -7.63 37.88 63.74
CA PRO A 160 -6.17 38.11 63.64
C PRO A 160 -5.32 37.17 64.57
N GLY A 161 -3.97 37.16 64.47
CA GLY A 161 -3.14 36.59 65.54
C GLY A 161 -1.62 36.40 65.31
N ALA A 162 -0.84 37.39 65.77
CA ALA A 162 0.44 37.29 66.52
C ALA A 162 1.76 36.72 65.93
N GLY A 163 2.82 37.53 66.07
CA GLY A 163 4.20 37.11 66.38
C GLY A 163 5.25 37.38 65.30
N LYS A 164 6.04 38.47 65.35
CA LYS A 164 7.44 38.53 65.87
C LYS A 164 8.43 37.71 65.00
N VAL A 165 9.59 38.17 64.50
CA VAL A 165 10.57 39.15 64.99
C VAL A 165 11.70 39.29 63.92
N VAL A 166 12.12 40.54 63.65
CA VAL A 166 13.50 41.08 63.49
C VAL A 166 14.40 40.65 62.30
N SER A 167 14.78 41.68 61.52
CA SER A 167 15.92 41.77 60.59
C SER A 167 17.29 41.69 61.29
N PRO A 168 18.41 41.68 60.56
CA PRO A 168 19.22 42.90 60.70
C PRO A 168 19.78 43.47 59.39
N ILE A 169 19.92 44.79 59.48
CA ILE A 169 20.57 45.73 58.59
C ILE A 169 22.09 45.55 58.68
N LEU A 170 22.80 45.74 57.56
CA LEU A 170 24.14 46.33 57.59
C LEU A 170 24.31 47.28 56.40
N SER A 171 24.50 48.55 56.76
CA SER A 171 24.76 49.68 55.89
C SER A 171 26.21 49.70 55.41
N SER A 172 26.45 50.21 54.20
CA SER A 172 27.49 51.24 54.01
C SER A 172 27.30 51.99 52.67
N ARG A 173 27.34 53.31 52.74
CA ARG A 173 27.51 54.25 51.62
C ARG A 173 28.99 54.57 51.45
N ARG A 174 29.52 54.48 50.22
CA ARG A 174 30.59 55.30 49.57
C ARG A 174 30.35 55.11 48.06
N GLY A 175 30.20 56.10 47.18
CA GLY A 175 31.07 57.24 46.92
C GLY A 175 32.13 56.87 45.87
N GLY A 176 31.82 56.98 44.56
CA GLY A 176 32.74 56.71 43.44
C GLY A 176 32.09 56.87 42.05
N PRO A 177 32.83 57.18 40.98
CA PRO A 177 32.41 58.09 39.90
C PRO A 177 31.60 57.46 38.73
N ARG A 178 30.88 58.32 37.99
CA ARG A 178 30.19 58.00 36.73
C ARG A 178 31.17 57.49 35.67
N LEU A 179 30.81 56.38 35.02
CA LEU A 179 31.41 55.89 33.78
C LEU A 179 30.55 56.34 32.58
N PRO A 180 31.13 56.47 31.37
CA PRO A 180 30.48 57.10 30.22
C PRO A 180 29.31 56.29 29.68
N GLU A 181 28.37 56.98 29.04
CA GLU A 181 27.34 56.39 28.19
C GLU A 181 28.04 55.65 27.03
N ASP A 182 28.03 54.32 27.08
CA ASP A 182 28.42 53.49 25.94
C ASP A 182 27.25 53.45 24.93
N GLU A 183 27.61 53.77 23.69
CA GLU A 183 26.78 53.87 22.51
C GLU A 183 25.85 52.65 22.32
N GLU A 184 24.59 52.90 21.93
CA GLU A 184 23.72 51.86 21.39
C GLU A 184 24.41 51.20 20.18
N PRO A 185 24.57 49.87 20.14
CA PRO A 185 25.10 49.21 18.97
C PRO A 185 24.09 49.38 17.82
N PRO A 186 24.56 49.60 16.58
CA PRO A 186 23.67 49.82 15.45
C PRO A 186 22.77 48.61 15.27
N ASN A 187 21.47 48.88 15.07
CA ASN A 187 20.45 47.90 14.72
C ASN A 187 20.76 47.29 13.34
N MET A 188 21.71 46.36 13.33
CA MET A 188 21.99 45.47 12.21
C MET A 188 20.88 44.42 12.23
N ALA A 189 19.74 44.78 11.65
CA ALA A 189 18.80 43.78 11.15
C ALA A 189 19.60 42.86 10.24
N SER A 190 19.94 41.67 10.72
CA SER A 190 20.67 40.69 9.94
C SER A 190 19.84 40.39 8.69
N GLU A 191 20.40 40.61 7.51
CA GLU A 191 19.95 40.03 6.25
C GLU A 191 20.12 38.50 6.33
N SER A 192 19.33 37.86 7.20
CA SER A 192 19.14 36.42 7.11
C SER A 192 18.36 36.20 5.82
N GLY A 193 18.97 35.54 4.83
CA GLY A 193 18.36 35.19 3.55
C GLY A 193 17.17 34.22 3.66
N LYS A 194 16.56 34.11 4.84
CA LYS A 194 15.41 33.28 5.14
C LYS A 194 14.14 34.08 4.93
N LEU A 195 13.17 33.46 4.27
CA LEU A 195 11.92 34.09 3.84
C LEU A 195 10.99 34.52 4.98
N TRP A 196 11.32 34.14 6.23
CA TRP A 196 10.66 34.56 7.46
C TRP A 196 11.58 35.32 8.44
N GLY A 197 12.76 35.76 7.99
CA GLY A 197 13.79 36.36 8.83
C GLY A 197 13.37 37.64 9.57
N GLY A 198 12.39 38.40 9.06
CA GLY A 198 12.02 39.71 9.59
C GLY A 198 11.46 39.77 11.02
N ARG A 199 11.24 38.62 11.67
CA ARG A 199 10.73 38.53 13.06
C ARG A 199 11.77 38.05 14.08
N PHE A 200 12.89 37.48 13.64
CA PHE A 200 13.83 36.82 14.54
C PHE A 200 14.91 37.80 15.02
N VAL A 201 15.02 37.96 16.33
CA VAL A 201 16.02 38.83 17.00
C VAL A 201 17.37 38.13 17.27
N GLY A 202 17.48 36.84 16.91
CA GLY A 202 18.70 36.04 17.09
C GLY A 202 18.86 34.99 16.00
N THR A 203 19.98 34.27 16.01
CA THR A 203 20.27 33.19 15.06
C THR A 203 19.61 31.87 15.49
N VAL A 204 19.18 31.07 14.52
CA VAL A 204 18.65 29.72 14.77
C VAL A 204 19.81 28.81 15.19
N ASP A 205 19.58 27.93 16.17
CA ASP A 205 20.57 26.94 16.58
C ASP A 205 20.95 26.03 15.39
N PRO A 206 22.25 25.76 15.13
CA PRO A 206 22.69 24.92 14.02
C PRO A 206 22.08 23.51 13.99
N ILE A 207 21.76 22.93 15.16
CA ILE A 207 21.09 21.63 15.26
C ILE A 207 19.66 21.74 14.73
N MET A 208 18.94 22.80 15.12
CA MET A 208 17.58 23.05 14.66
C MET A 208 17.56 23.35 13.15
N GLU A 209 18.53 24.11 12.65
CA GLU A 209 18.65 24.41 11.22
C GLU A 209 18.85 23.15 10.39
N LYS A 210 19.77 22.27 10.80
CA LYS A 210 19.98 20.98 10.13
C LYS A 210 18.76 20.05 10.21
N PHE A 211 18.06 20.03 11.35
CA PHE A 211 16.88 19.20 11.55
C PHE A 211 15.67 19.69 10.72
N ASN A 212 15.56 21.00 10.51
CA ASN A 212 14.46 21.63 9.79
C ASN A 212 14.67 21.70 8.27
N SER A 213 15.94 21.71 7.82
CA SER A 213 16.28 21.80 6.40
C SER A 213 15.83 20.56 5.62
N SER A 214 15.16 20.78 4.49
CA SER A 214 14.68 19.73 3.59
C SER A 214 15.41 19.66 2.27
N ILE A 215 16.31 20.60 1.96
CA ILE A 215 17.07 20.66 0.69
C ILE A 215 17.82 19.36 0.34
N THR A 216 18.15 18.57 1.36
CA THR A 216 18.84 17.30 1.13
C THR A 216 18.03 16.32 0.31
N TYR A 217 16.70 16.36 0.41
CA TYR A 217 15.77 15.47 -0.29
C TYR A 217 14.75 16.20 -1.16
N ASP A 218 14.25 17.38 -0.77
CA ASP A 218 13.24 18.09 -1.55
C ASP A 218 13.79 18.76 -2.82
N ARG A 219 15.12 18.77 -2.99
CA ARG A 219 15.77 19.16 -4.25
C ARG A 219 15.18 18.43 -5.45
N HIS A 220 14.65 17.22 -5.28
CA HIS A 220 13.98 16.46 -6.35
C HIS A 220 12.73 17.15 -6.92
N LEU A 221 12.20 18.16 -6.24
CA LEU A 221 11.04 18.94 -6.68
C LEU A 221 11.43 20.16 -7.52
N TRP A 222 12.71 20.38 -7.84
CA TRP A 222 13.17 21.59 -8.52
C TRP A 222 12.43 21.85 -9.84
N GLU A 223 12.18 20.80 -10.64
CA GLU A 223 11.56 20.91 -11.96
C GLU A 223 10.09 21.37 -11.84
N VAL A 224 9.37 20.76 -10.91
CA VAL A 224 7.95 21.05 -10.67
C VAL A 224 7.74 22.38 -9.94
N ASP A 225 8.66 22.79 -9.06
CA ASP A 225 8.63 24.12 -8.43
C ASP A 225 8.86 25.24 -9.46
N VAL A 226 9.80 25.05 -10.39
CA VAL A 226 10.00 25.97 -11.52
C VAL A 226 8.75 26.02 -12.40
N GLN A 227 8.16 24.86 -12.73
CA GLN A 227 6.92 24.77 -13.50
C GLN A 227 5.76 25.49 -12.80
N GLY A 228 5.56 25.24 -11.50
CA GLY A 228 4.55 25.88 -10.66
C GLY A 228 4.74 27.38 -10.58
N SER A 229 5.99 27.84 -10.48
CA SER A 229 6.36 29.25 -10.46
C SER A 229 6.08 29.97 -11.79
N LYS A 230 6.33 29.33 -12.93
CA LYS A 230 5.93 29.88 -14.24
C LYS A 230 4.41 30.04 -14.36
N ALA A 231 3.64 29.03 -13.95
CA ALA A 231 2.18 29.12 -13.95
C ALA A 231 1.67 30.23 -13.01
N TYR A 232 2.26 30.34 -11.81
CA TYR A 232 1.87 31.37 -10.85
C TYR A 232 2.13 32.78 -11.36
N SER A 233 3.26 33.04 -12.03
CA SER A 233 3.53 34.35 -12.63
C SER A 233 2.51 34.76 -13.69
N ARG A 234 2.00 33.83 -14.52
CA ARG A 234 0.87 34.08 -15.43
C ARG A 234 -0.43 34.39 -14.69
N GLY A 235 -0.65 33.72 -13.55
CA GLY A 235 -1.75 34.04 -12.64
C GLY A 235 -1.68 35.46 -12.10
N LEU A 236 -0.49 35.92 -11.71
CA LEU A 236 -0.25 37.28 -11.25
C LEU A 236 -0.41 38.32 -12.37
N GLU A 237 0.02 38.00 -13.59
CA GLU A 237 -0.21 38.84 -14.77
C GLU A 237 -1.68 39.10 -15.01
N LYS A 238 -2.48 38.03 -15.06
CA LYS A 238 -3.93 38.12 -15.27
C LYS A 238 -4.62 38.91 -14.15
N ALA A 239 -4.10 38.86 -12.93
CA ALA A 239 -4.57 39.65 -11.80
C ALA A 239 -4.09 41.11 -11.81
N GLY A 240 -3.26 41.51 -12.79
CA GLY A 240 -2.73 42.87 -12.92
C GLY A 240 -1.62 43.21 -11.92
N LEU A 241 -0.99 42.20 -11.31
CA LEU A 241 0.09 42.37 -10.31
C LEU A 241 1.49 42.35 -10.95
N LEU A 242 1.60 41.76 -12.13
CA LEU A 242 2.78 41.77 -12.97
C LEU A 242 2.43 42.31 -14.36
N THR A 243 3.34 43.07 -14.95
CA THR A 243 3.26 43.42 -16.37
C THR A 243 3.75 42.25 -17.23
N LYS A 244 3.37 42.25 -18.52
CA LYS A 244 3.85 41.26 -19.49
C LYS A 244 5.38 41.17 -19.54
N ALA A 245 6.05 42.32 -19.48
CA ALA A 245 7.52 42.40 -19.48
C ALA A 245 8.14 41.77 -18.22
N GLU A 246 7.53 41.97 -17.05
CA GLU A 246 7.98 41.34 -15.80
C GLU A 246 7.78 39.82 -15.83
N VAL A 247 6.68 39.34 -16.41
CA VAL A 247 6.42 37.91 -16.59
C VAL A 247 7.47 37.29 -17.52
N ASP A 248 7.76 37.93 -18.66
CA ASP A 248 8.79 37.45 -19.60
C ASP A 248 10.17 37.43 -18.94
N GLN A 249 10.49 38.44 -18.12
CA GLN A 249 11.72 38.47 -17.34
C GLN A 249 11.80 37.31 -16.33
N ILE A 250 10.71 37.04 -15.60
CA ILE A 250 10.62 35.92 -14.65
C ILE A 250 10.75 34.58 -15.37
N HIS A 251 10.07 34.39 -16.50
CA HIS A 251 10.10 33.13 -17.26
C HIS A 251 11.51 32.85 -17.76
N HIS A 252 12.16 33.86 -18.36
CA HIS A 252 13.53 33.73 -18.82
C HIS A 252 14.53 33.43 -17.68
N GLY A 253 14.33 34.05 -16.51
CA GLY A 253 15.12 33.75 -15.32
C GLY A 253 14.90 32.31 -14.84
N LEU A 254 13.65 31.86 -14.76
CA LEU A 254 13.29 30.49 -14.37
C LEU A 254 13.77 29.43 -15.37
N ASP A 255 13.80 29.74 -16.66
CA ASP A 255 14.40 28.86 -17.69
C ASP A 255 15.88 28.63 -17.43
N LYS A 256 16.63 29.69 -17.09
CA LYS A 256 18.05 29.57 -16.72
C LYS A 256 18.25 28.78 -15.43
N VAL A 257 17.40 28.99 -14.42
CA VAL A 257 17.44 28.19 -13.18
C VAL A 257 17.21 26.70 -13.50
N ALA A 258 16.23 26.38 -14.34
CA ALA A 258 15.97 25.00 -14.76
C ALA A 258 17.15 24.41 -15.55
N GLU A 259 17.77 25.18 -16.44
CA GLU A 259 18.97 24.76 -17.18
C GLU A 259 20.13 24.45 -16.22
N GLU A 260 20.36 25.28 -15.22
CA GLU A 260 21.41 25.07 -14.22
C GLU A 260 21.20 23.80 -13.40
N TRP A 261 19.96 23.50 -13.02
CA TRP A 261 19.61 22.25 -12.36
C TRP A 261 19.82 21.04 -13.27
N ALA A 262 19.35 21.12 -14.52
CA ALA A 262 19.46 20.02 -15.48
C ALA A 262 20.92 19.70 -15.85
N GLN A 263 21.80 20.71 -15.83
CA GLN A 263 23.23 20.57 -16.12
C GLN A 263 24.09 20.32 -14.88
N ASP A 264 23.50 20.21 -13.69
CA ASP A 264 24.21 20.09 -12.40
C ASP A 264 25.22 21.23 -12.15
N THR A 265 24.92 22.43 -12.68
CA THR A 265 25.72 23.65 -12.49
C THR A 265 25.15 24.57 -11.42
N PHE A 266 23.91 24.31 -10.97
CA PHE A 266 23.27 25.02 -9.87
C PHE A 266 24.08 24.87 -8.57
N LYS A 267 24.49 26.00 -7.98
CA LYS A 267 25.25 26.01 -6.73
C LYS A 267 24.31 26.15 -5.54
N LEU A 268 24.12 25.05 -4.82
CA LEU A 268 23.44 25.05 -3.52
C LEU A 268 24.20 25.89 -2.50
N ASN A 269 23.48 26.76 -1.80
CA ASN A 269 24.00 27.55 -0.71
C ASN A 269 23.74 26.82 0.62
N PRO A 270 24.68 26.79 1.58
CA PRO A 270 24.41 26.28 2.93
C PRO A 270 23.21 26.93 3.62
N ASN A 271 22.86 28.16 3.22
CA ASN A 271 21.70 28.89 3.74
C ASN A 271 20.38 28.56 3.00
N ASP A 272 20.41 27.74 1.95
CA ASP A 272 19.21 27.28 1.27
C ASP A 272 18.52 26.21 2.14
N GLU A 273 17.43 26.58 2.80
CA GLU A 273 16.70 25.67 3.69
C GLU A 273 16.02 24.53 2.93
N ASP A 274 15.37 24.89 1.83
CA ASP A 274 14.52 24.06 0.99
C ASP A 274 14.67 24.46 -0.48
N ILE A 275 14.13 23.63 -1.38
CA ILE A 275 14.21 23.87 -2.82
C ILE A 275 13.58 25.20 -3.25
N HIS A 276 12.50 25.62 -2.60
CA HIS A 276 11.80 26.87 -2.92
C HIS A 276 12.69 28.08 -2.64
N THR A 277 13.40 28.07 -1.51
CA THR A 277 14.38 29.10 -1.13
C THR A 277 15.54 29.13 -2.11
N ALA A 278 16.06 27.96 -2.50
CA ALA A 278 17.17 27.85 -3.45
C ALA A 278 16.78 28.46 -4.81
N ASN A 279 15.63 28.06 -5.35
CA ASN A 279 15.14 28.55 -6.65
C ASN A 279 14.84 30.05 -6.62
N GLU A 280 14.20 30.55 -5.55
CA GLU A 280 13.89 31.97 -5.41
C GLU A 280 15.15 32.83 -5.24
N ARG A 281 16.13 32.37 -4.43
CA ARG A 281 17.44 33.00 -4.31
C ARG A 281 18.10 33.10 -5.67
N ARG A 282 18.19 31.97 -6.39
CA ARG A 282 18.88 31.94 -7.68
C ARG A 282 18.17 32.81 -8.71
N LEU A 283 16.84 32.81 -8.73
CA LEU A 283 16.06 33.72 -9.56
C LEU A 283 16.38 35.18 -9.25
N LYS A 284 16.44 35.56 -7.96
CA LYS A 284 16.81 36.92 -7.53
C LYS A 284 18.21 37.31 -7.99
N GLU A 285 19.18 36.41 -7.92
CA GLU A 285 20.54 36.65 -8.45
C GLU A 285 20.56 36.90 -9.96
N LEU A 286 19.61 36.35 -10.71
CA LEU A 286 19.54 36.46 -12.16
C LEU A 286 18.75 37.68 -12.65
N ILE A 287 17.67 38.07 -11.96
CA ILE A 287 16.75 39.11 -12.43
C ILE A 287 16.53 40.28 -11.46
N GLY A 288 17.12 40.24 -10.27
CA GLY A 288 16.99 41.29 -9.26
C GLY A 288 15.61 41.36 -8.61
N GLU A 289 15.14 42.58 -8.37
CA GLU A 289 13.94 42.87 -7.56
C GLU A 289 12.64 42.28 -8.12
N THR A 290 12.52 42.11 -9.45
CA THR A 290 11.33 41.49 -10.07
C THR A 290 11.07 40.08 -9.52
N ALA A 291 12.12 39.35 -9.11
CA ALA A 291 11.98 38.04 -8.48
C ALA A 291 11.16 38.09 -7.19
N GLY A 292 11.30 39.15 -6.40
CA GLY A 292 10.57 39.34 -5.14
C GLY A 292 9.06 39.51 -5.32
N LYS A 293 8.60 39.86 -6.53
CA LYS A 293 7.16 39.94 -6.86
C LYS A 293 6.52 38.57 -7.11
N LEU A 294 7.30 37.53 -7.37
CA LEU A 294 6.76 36.21 -7.70
C LEU A 294 6.02 35.55 -6.53
N HIS A 295 6.43 35.82 -5.29
CA HIS A 295 5.78 35.25 -4.10
C HIS A 295 4.53 36.02 -3.67
N THR A 296 4.14 37.10 -4.36
CA THR A 296 2.99 37.93 -4.00
C THR A 296 1.70 37.10 -3.94
N GLY A 297 1.07 37.01 -2.76
CA GLY A 297 -0.16 36.24 -2.53
C GLY A 297 0.00 34.71 -2.51
N ARG A 298 1.23 34.18 -2.64
CA ARG A 298 1.53 32.74 -2.54
C ARG A 298 1.98 32.41 -1.11
N SER A 299 1.83 31.15 -0.71
CA SER A 299 2.42 30.62 0.51
C SER A 299 3.27 29.39 0.20
N ARG A 300 4.20 29.06 1.10
CA ARG A 300 4.91 27.78 1.02
C ARG A 300 3.94 26.61 1.23
N ASN A 301 2.84 26.81 1.96
CA ASN A 301 1.88 25.75 2.28
C ASN A 301 1.14 25.23 1.04
N ASP A 302 0.66 26.11 0.16
CA ASP A 302 -0.01 25.68 -1.08
C ASP A 302 0.98 25.39 -2.21
N GLN A 303 2.15 26.04 -2.21
CA GLN A 303 3.25 25.76 -3.14
C GLN A 303 3.76 24.32 -2.98
N VAL A 304 4.19 23.92 -1.79
CA VAL A 304 4.80 22.59 -1.56
C VAL A 304 3.85 21.43 -1.89
N VAL A 305 2.54 21.61 -1.64
CA VAL A 305 1.53 20.60 -1.98
C VAL A 305 1.29 20.54 -3.48
N THR A 306 1.38 21.69 -4.18
CA THR A 306 1.33 21.73 -5.64
C THR A 306 2.49 20.96 -6.25
N ASP A 307 3.71 21.20 -5.75
CA ASP A 307 4.93 20.58 -6.26
C ASP A 307 4.92 19.07 -5.99
N LEU A 308 4.54 18.64 -4.78
CA LEU A 308 4.44 17.23 -4.46
C LEU A 308 3.38 16.50 -5.31
N ARG A 309 2.21 17.12 -5.54
CA ARG A 309 1.17 16.54 -6.41
C ARG A 309 1.59 16.49 -7.87
N LEU A 310 2.27 17.50 -8.39
CA LEU A 310 2.85 17.51 -9.74
C LEU A 310 3.87 16.38 -9.91
N TRP A 311 4.80 16.27 -8.97
CA TRP A 311 5.83 15.24 -8.96
C TRP A 311 5.21 13.84 -8.89
N MET A 312 4.26 13.63 -7.97
CA MET A 312 3.57 12.36 -7.82
C MET A 312 2.74 11.99 -9.04
N ARG A 313 2.10 12.95 -9.73
CA ARG A 313 1.37 12.71 -10.98
C ARG A 313 2.30 12.12 -12.05
N GLN A 314 3.47 12.71 -12.25
CA GLN A 314 4.46 12.20 -13.21
C GLN A 314 5.00 10.84 -12.80
N ASN A 315 5.40 10.69 -11.54
CA ASN A 315 5.96 9.44 -11.03
C ASN A 315 4.95 8.28 -11.05
N CYS A 316 3.68 8.52 -10.69
CA CYS A 316 2.64 7.50 -10.76
C CYS A 316 2.39 7.03 -12.20
N TRP A 317 2.54 7.91 -13.20
CA TRP A 317 2.46 7.50 -14.60
C TRP A 317 3.59 6.54 -15.00
N THR A 318 4.83 6.86 -14.59
CA THR A 318 5.98 5.96 -14.77
C THR A 318 5.73 4.61 -14.09
N LEU A 319 5.23 4.60 -12.85
CA LEU A 319 4.91 3.37 -12.13
C LEU A 319 3.79 2.57 -12.80
N SER A 320 2.76 3.22 -13.34
CA SER A 320 1.73 2.55 -14.16
C SER A 320 2.36 1.86 -15.36
N ALA A 321 3.25 2.53 -16.10
CA ALA A 321 3.91 1.96 -17.26
C ALA A 321 4.78 0.74 -16.90
N LEU A 322 5.56 0.83 -15.82
CA LEU A 322 6.37 -0.30 -15.32
C LEU A 322 5.51 -1.48 -14.90
N LEU A 323 4.39 -1.22 -14.20
CA LEU A 323 3.45 -2.24 -13.78
C LEU A 323 2.75 -2.92 -14.97
N TRP A 324 2.32 -2.15 -15.97
CA TRP A 324 1.79 -2.71 -17.22
C TRP A 324 2.83 -3.54 -17.97
N GLY A 325 4.09 -3.12 -17.97
CA GLY A 325 5.21 -3.87 -18.52
C GLY A 325 5.36 -5.25 -17.89
N LEU A 326 5.30 -5.33 -16.56
CA LEU A 326 5.33 -6.59 -15.81
C LEU A 326 4.13 -7.47 -16.15
N ILE A 327 2.90 -6.93 -16.08
CA ILE A 327 1.67 -7.71 -16.34
C ILE A 327 1.68 -8.26 -17.76
N ARG A 328 2.04 -7.44 -18.76
CA ARG A 328 2.14 -7.87 -20.16
C ARG A 328 3.14 -9.02 -20.31
N THR A 329 4.32 -8.88 -19.71
CA THR A 329 5.37 -9.93 -19.73
C THR A 329 4.86 -11.25 -19.14
N MET A 330 4.14 -11.18 -18.01
CA MET A 330 3.53 -12.36 -17.39
C MET A 330 2.49 -13.02 -18.30
N VAL A 331 1.61 -12.22 -18.92
CA VAL A 331 0.55 -12.71 -19.82
C VAL A 331 1.13 -13.33 -21.09
N ASP A 332 2.13 -12.69 -21.70
CA ASP A 332 2.80 -13.20 -22.90
C ASP A 332 3.50 -14.55 -22.60
N ARG A 333 4.16 -14.65 -21.44
CA ARG A 333 4.79 -15.91 -20.97
C ARG A 333 3.76 -16.99 -20.68
N ALA A 334 2.65 -16.63 -20.03
CA ALA A 334 1.54 -17.55 -19.78
C ALA A 334 0.91 -18.06 -21.09
N GLU A 335 0.89 -17.25 -22.15
CA GLU A 335 0.41 -17.70 -23.47
C GLU A 335 1.41 -18.65 -24.16
N ALA A 336 2.71 -18.42 -24.01
CA ALA A 336 3.75 -19.27 -24.58
C ALA A 336 3.83 -20.64 -23.88
N GLU A 337 3.57 -20.69 -22.57
CA GLU A 337 3.78 -21.87 -21.72
C GLU A 337 2.46 -22.56 -21.30
N ARG A 338 1.37 -22.36 -22.06
CA ARG A 338 0.00 -22.83 -21.70
C ARG A 338 -0.09 -24.34 -21.43
N ASP A 339 0.73 -25.13 -22.10
CA ASP A 339 0.67 -26.59 -22.05
C ASP A 339 1.51 -27.23 -20.94
N ILE A 340 2.25 -26.44 -20.17
CA ILE A 340 3.07 -26.95 -19.06
C ILE A 340 2.19 -27.20 -17.83
N LEU A 341 2.26 -28.43 -17.30
CA LEU A 341 1.58 -28.84 -16.08
C LEU A 341 2.55 -28.91 -14.89
N PHE A 342 2.06 -28.53 -13.72
CA PHE A 342 2.79 -28.67 -12.45
C PHE A 342 1.79 -28.86 -11.29
N PRO A 343 2.24 -29.28 -10.10
CA PRO A 343 1.33 -29.45 -8.97
C PRO A 343 0.82 -28.10 -8.46
N GLY A 344 -0.50 -27.99 -8.26
CA GLY A 344 -1.12 -26.92 -7.48
C GLY A 344 -0.99 -27.19 -5.99
N TYR A 345 -0.88 -26.12 -5.20
CA TYR A 345 -0.59 -26.21 -3.77
C TYR A 345 -1.66 -25.57 -2.90
N THR A 346 -1.99 -26.25 -1.80
CA THR A 346 -2.72 -25.68 -0.67
C THR A 346 -2.02 -26.12 0.61
N HIS A 347 -1.74 -25.20 1.54
CA HIS A 347 -0.91 -25.48 2.73
C HIS A 347 0.49 -26.03 2.39
N LEU A 348 1.02 -25.67 1.21
CA LEU A 348 2.26 -26.21 0.64
C LEU A 348 2.25 -27.74 0.43
N GLN A 349 1.07 -28.37 0.47
CA GLN A 349 0.84 -29.74 0.08
C GLN A 349 0.36 -29.80 -1.36
N ARG A 350 0.80 -30.82 -2.10
CA ARG A 350 0.34 -31.08 -3.47
C ARG A 350 -1.16 -31.40 -3.42
N ALA A 351 -1.96 -30.67 -4.18
CA ALA A 351 -3.41 -30.80 -4.18
C ALA A 351 -3.91 -31.45 -5.47
N GLN A 352 -3.78 -30.75 -6.60
CA GLN A 352 -4.26 -31.18 -7.91
C GLN A 352 -3.31 -30.67 -9.00
N PRO A 353 -3.19 -31.35 -10.17
CA PRO A 353 -2.44 -30.80 -11.28
C PRO A 353 -3.08 -29.50 -11.76
N ILE A 354 -2.26 -28.51 -12.12
CA ILE A 354 -2.71 -27.26 -12.73
C ILE A 354 -1.76 -26.88 -13.87
N ARG A 355 -2.23 -26.00 -14.76
CA ARG A 355 -1.36 -25.37 -15.76
C ARG A 355 -0.45 -24.35 -15.07
N TRP A 356 0.85 -24.40 -15.36
CA TRP A 356 1.83 -23.40 -14.91
C TRP A 356 1.39 -21.97 -15.29
N SER A 357 0.85 -21.82 -16.49
CA SER A 357 0.30 -20.56 -16.99
C SER A 357 -0.88 -20.05 -16.15
N HIS A 358 -1.65 -20.93 -15.51
CA HIS A 358 -2.71 -20.53 -14.59
C HIS A 358 -2.12 -19.94 -13.28
N TRP A 359 -0.99 -20.46 -12.80
CA TRP A 359 -0.25 -19.86 -11.68
C TRP A 359 0.29 -18.47 -12.05
N ILE A 360 0.89 -18.29 -13.23
CA ILE A 360 1.36 -16.98 -13.69
C ILE A 360 0.21 -15.97 -13.72
N LEU A 361 -0.91 -16.35 -14.35
CA LEU A 361 -2.08 -15.48 -14.48
C LEU A 361 -2.69 -15.12 -13.12
N SER A 362 -2.60 -16.00 -12.12
CA SER A 362 -3.09 -15.70 -10.77
C SER A 362 -2.41 -14.47 -10.15
N HIS A 363 -1.09 -14.31 -10.38
CA HIS A 363 -0.34 -13.15 -9.94
C HIS A 363 -0.58 -11.93 -10.86
N ALA A 364 -0.67 -12.14 -12.18
CA ALA A 364 -0.98 -11.06 -13.12
C ALA A 364 -2.33 -10.40 -12.82
N VAL A 365 -3.37 -11.19 -12.50
CA VAL A 365 -4.72 -10.70 -12.15
C VAL A 365 -4.73 -9.94 -10.81
N ALA A 366 -3.81 -10.25 -9.88
CA ALA A 366 -3.65 -9.43 -8.68
C ALA A 366 -3.08 -8.06 -9.03
N LEU A 367 -2.04 -8.03 -9.87
CA LEU A 367 -1.38 -6.81 -10.32
C LEU A 367 -2.27 -5.92 -11.20
N THR A 368 -3.22 -6.47 -11.96
CA THR A 368 -4.21 -5.64 -12.68
C THR A 368 -5.11 -4.85 -11.74
N ARG A 369 -5.42 -5.39 -10.55
CA ARG A 369 -6.15 -4.64 -9.50
C ARG A 369 -5.28 -3.57 -8.87
N ASP A 370 -3.98 -3.83 -8.69
CA ASP A 370 -3.06 -2.79 -8.22
C ASP A 370 -2.91 -1.66 -9.25
N SER A 371 -2.92 -2.01 -10.54
CA SER A 371 -2.93 -1.03 -11.63
C SER A 371 -4.20 -0.19 -11.64
N GLU A 372 -5.36 -0.82 -11.50
CA GLU A 372 -6.65 -0.12 -11.35
C GLU A 372 -6.64 0.86 -10.17
N ARG A 373 -6.20 0.41 -8.99
CA ARG A 373 -6.08 1.26 -7.80
C ARG A 373 -5.16 2.44 -8.03
N LEU A 374 -4.03 2.25 -8.72
CA LEU A 374 -3.10 3.34 -9.01
C LEU A 374 -3.76 4.42 -9.88
N LEU A 375 -4.54 4.02 -10.89
CA LEU A 375 -5.30 4.95 -11.73
C LEU A 375 -6.36 5.73 -10.93
N GLU A 376 -7.00 5.09 -9.97
CA GLU A 376 -7.94 5.77 -9.06
C GLU A 376 -7.24 6.79 -8.16
N VAL A 377 -6.08 6.45 -7.60
CA VAL A 377 -5.25 7.35 -6.79
C VAL A 377 -4.77 8.54 -7.63
N GLN A 378 -4.35 8.32 -8.87
CA GLN A 378 -3.93 9.38 -9.79
C GLN A 378 -5.02 10.43 -10.03
N LYS A 379 -6.29 10.02 -10.12
CA LYS A 379 -7.41 10.98 -10.25
C LYS A 379 -7.49 11.94 -9.05
N ARG A 380 -7.27 11.44 -7.83
CA ARG A 380 -7.29 12.25 -6.61
C ARG A 380 -6.00 13.05 -6.39
N ILE A 381 -4.85 12.58 -6.90
CA ILE A 381 -3.61 13.38 -6.98
C ILE A 381 -3.80 14.58 -7.93
N ASN A 382 -4.53 14.40 -9.03
CA ASN A 382 -4.71 15.40 -10.09
C ASN A 382 -5.75 16.50 -9.76
N VAL A 383 -5.68 17.04 -8.54
CA VAL A 383 -6.46 18.22 -8.08
C VAL A 383 -5.50 19.32 -7.62
N LEU A 384 -5.65 20.53 -8.17
CA LEU A 384 -4.75 21.67 -8.01
C LEU A 384 -4.98 22.38 -6.65
N PRO A 385 -3.95 22.51 -5.78
CA PRO A 385 -4.05 23.22 -4.50
C PRO A 385 -3.54 24.68 -4.52
N LEU A 386 -2.64 25.04 -5.43
CA LEU A 386 -2.15 26.41 -5.68
C LEU A 386 -3.27 27.46 -5.73
N GLY A 387 -3.06 28.59 -5.06
CA GLY A 387 -4.07 29.64 -4.86
C GLY A 387 -4.87 29.49 -3.56
N SER A 388 -4.54 28.49 -2.73
CA SER A 388 -5.08 28.34 -1.37
C SER A 388 -4.35 29.20 -0.34
N GLY A 389 -3.20 29.78 -0.72
CA GLY A 389 -2.39 30.60 0.17
C GLY A 389 -1.93 29.81 1.39
N ALA A 390 -1.78 30.50 2.53
CA ALA A 390 -1.31 29.84 3.76
C ALA A 390 -2.40 28.97 4.42
N ILE A 391 -3.66 29.37 4.29
CA ILE A 391 -4.81 28.76 4.99
C ILE A 391 -6.17 29.22 4.44
N ALA A 392 -6.33 30.51 4.12
CA ALA A 392 -7.63 31.15 3.90
C ALA A 392 -7.95 31.45 2.42
N GLY A 393 -7.12 30.98 1.48
CA GLY A 393 -7.21 31.34 0.06
C GLY A 393 -6.27 32.47 -0.32
N ASN A 394 -6.18 32.73 -1.63
CA ASN A 394 -5.43 33.86 -2.17
C ASN A 394 -6.23 35.18 -2.02
N PRO A 395 -5.66 36.23 -1.40
CA PRO A 395 -6.38 37.47 -1.14
C PRO A 395 -6.38 38.46 -2.32
N LEU A 396 -5.67 38.14 -3.40
CA LEU A 396 -5.40 39.07 -4.52
C LEU A 396 -6.16 38.70 -5.80
N GLY A 397 -7.13 37.78 -5.71
CA GLY A 397 -8.02 37.45 -6.81
C GLY A 397 -7.33 36.73 -7.99
N VAL A 398 -6.24 35.98 -7.75
CA VAL A 398 -5.66 35.14 -8.80
C VAL A 398 -6.66 34.09 -9.28
N ASP A 399 -6.74 33.88 -10.59
CA ASP A 399 -7.67 32.93 -11.19
C ASP A 399 -7.15 31.49 -11.03
N ARG A 400 -7.81 30.70 -10.17
CA ARG A 400 -7.44 29.30 -9.93
C ARG A 400 -7.74 28.38 -11.11
N GLU A 401 -8.72 28.69 -11.95
CA GLU A 401 -8.99 27.91 -13.16
C GLU A 401 -7.93 28.12 -14.23
N LEU A 402 -7.38 29.34 -14.33
CA LEU A 402 -6.18 29.59 -15.13
C LEU A 402 -5.02 28.73 -14.61
N LEU A 403 -4.71 28.77 -13.31
CA LEU A 403 -3.61 27.99 -12.74
C LEU A 403 -3.78 26.48 -12.95
N ARG A 404 -5.02 25.98 -12.82
CA ARG A 404 -5.36 24.58 -13.12
C ARG A 404 -5.09 24.24 -14.58
N ALA A 405 -5.45 25.12 -15.52
CA ALA A 405 -5.19 24.95 -16.94
C ALA A 405 -3.69 24.93 -17.25
N GLU A 406 -2.95 25.91 -16.74
CA GLU A 406 -1.50 26.07 -16.95
C GLU A 406 -0.72 24.85 -16.48
N LEU A 407 -1.12 24.24 -15.35
CA LEU A 407 -0.46 23.06 -14.78
C LEU A 407 -1.14 21.74 -15.16
N ASN A 408 -2.13 21.78 -16.05
CA ASN A 408 -2.88 20.63 -16.57
C ASN A 408 -3.49 19.74 -15.48
N PHE A 409 -3.99 20.32 -14.40
CA PHE A 409 -4.71 19.57 -13.37
C PHE A 409 -6.16 19.27 -13.78
N GLY A 410 -6.76 18.21 -13.24
CA GLY A 410 -8.12 17.81 -13.60
C GLY A 410 -9.20 18.69 -12.98
N ALA A 411 -8.93 19.25 -11.79
CA ALA A 411 -9.84 20.13 -11.05
C ALA A 411 -9.05 21.02 -10.08
N ILE A 412 -9.73 21.96 -9.43
CA ILE A 412 -9.20 22.74 -8.30
C ILE A 412 -9.70 22.18 -6.96
N THR A 413 -8.91 22.36 -5.90
CA THR A 413 -9.35 22.04 -4.54
C THR A 413 -10.52 22.95 -4.12
N LEU A 414 -11.47 22.38 -3.37
CA LEU A 414 -12.69 23.07 -2.95
C LEU A 414 -12.50 23.98 -1.73
N ASN A 415 -11.55 23.66 -0.86
CA ASN A 415 -11.33 24.35 0.41
C ASN A 415 -9.83 24.57 0.65
N SER A 416 -9.45 25.78 1.03
CA SER A 416 -8.05 26.17 1.21
C SER A 416 -7.42 25.59 2.47
N MET A 417 -8.19 25.41 3.55
CA MET A 417 -7.69 24.79 4.77
C MET A 417 -7.35 23.33 4.49
N ASP A 418 -8.30 22.60 3.90
CA ASP A 418 -8.12 21.22 3.47
C ASP A 418 -6.90 21.08 2.53
N ALA A 419 -6.86 21.86 1.45
CA ALA A 419 -5.80 21.81 0.43
C ALA A 419 -4.37 22.01 0.96
N THR A 420 -4.22 22.70 2.10
CA THR A 420 -2.92 22.98 2.71
C THR A 420 -2.58 21.98 3.83
N SER A 421 -3.57 21.35 4.45
CA SER A 421 -3.38 20.40 5.56
C SER A 421 -3.44 18.93 5.18
N GLU A 422 -4.23 18.54 4.18
CA GLU A 422 -4.46 17.12 3.87
C GLU A 422 -3.24 16.48 3.19
N ARG A 423 -3.01 15.19 3.46
CA ARG A 423 -2.01 14.34 2.80
C ARG A 423 -2.59 12.97 2.46
N ASP A 424 -3.88 12.92 2.19
CA ASP A 424 -4.61 11.69 1.88
C ASP A 424 -4.06 11.06 0.59
N PHE A 425 -3.74 11.89 -0.40
CA PHE A 425 -3.12 11.44 -1.65
C PHE A 425 -1.77 10.73 -1.44
N VAL A 426 -1.02 11.12 -0.39
CA VAL A 426 0.23 10.45 -0.01
C VAL A 426 -0.08 9.13 0.70
N ALA A 427 -0.98 9.14 1.68
CA ALA A 427 -1.36 7.94 2.42
C ALA A 427 -1.94 6.86 1.50
N GLU A 428 -2.81 7.24 0.55
CA GLU A 428 -3.36 6.34 -0.46
C GLU A 428 -2.28 5.74 -1.38
N PHE A 429 -1.31 6.55 -1.83
CA PHE A 429 -0.17 6.07 -2.61
C PHE A 429 0.66 5.05 -1.83
N LEU A 430 0.99 5.34 -0.56
CA LEU A 430 1.76 4.42 0.27
C LEU A 430 1.00 3.11 0.55
N PHE A 431 -0.33 3.19 0.73
CA PHE A 431 -1.17 2.00 0.88
C PHE A 431 -1.20 1.18 -0.41
N TRP A 432 -1.39 1.81 -1.57
CA TRP A 432 -1.31 1.16 -2.87
C TRP A 432 0.02 0.41 -3.04
N ALA A 433 1.15 1.08 -2.78
CA ALA A 433 2.47 0.48 -2.89
C ALA A 433 2.64 -0.69 -1.93
N SER A 434 2.12 -0.57 -0.69
CA SER A 434 2.17 -1.65 0.31
C SER A 434 1.40 -2.89 -0.12
N LEU A 435 0.21 -2.71 -0.71
CA LEU A 435 -0.60 -3.82 -1.21
C LEU A 435 0.04 -4.48 -2.45
N CYS A 436 0.55 -3.67 -3.38
CA CYS A 436 1.29 -4.18 -4.54
C CYS A 436 2.52 -5.00 -4.12
N MET A 437 3.28 -4.52 -3.13
CA MET A 437 4.42 -5.26 -2.56
C MET A 437 3.99 -6.54 -1.82
N THR A 438 2.76 -6.59 -1.30
CA THR A 438 2.21 -7.84 -0.73
C THR A 438 2.02 -8.89 -1.82
N HIS A 439 1.48 -8.51 -2.98
CA HIS A 439 1.36 -9.43 -4.11
C HIS A 439 2.72 -9.87 -4.67
N LEU A 440 3.66 -8.93 -4.84
CA LEU A 440 5.01 -9.23 -5.30
C LEU A 440 5.80 -10.10 -4.33
N SER A 441 5.61 -9.92 -3.01
CA SER A 441 6.25 -10.78 -2.02
C SER A 441 5.70 -12.21 -2.04
N ARG A 442 4.41 -12.40 -2.34
CA ARG A 442 3.82 -13.73 -2.55
C ARG A 442 4.41 -14.43 -3.78
N MET A 443 4.52 -13.72 -4.90
CA MET A 443 5.19 -14.24 -6.10
C MET A 443 6.66 -14.58 -5.82
N ALA A 444 7.35 -13.74 -5.05
CA ALA A 444 8.72 -13.99 -4.65
C ALA A 444 8.85 -15.25 -3.79
N GLU A 445 7.95 -15.46 -2.82
CA GLU A 445 7.92 -16.68 -2.00
C GLU A 445 7.78 -17.94 -2.85
N ASP A 446 6.82 -17.95 -3.78
CA ASP A 446 6.58 -19.07 -4.68
C ASP A 446 7.84 -19.39 -5.50
N LEU A 447 8.45 -18.38 -6.14
CA LEU A 447 9.63 -18.57 -6.99
C LEU A 447 10.88 -18.94 -6.19
N ILE A 448 11.06 -18.42 -4.98
CA ILE A 448 12.13 -18.84 -4.06
C ILE A 448 11.98 -20.34 -3.80
N LEU A 449 10.78 -20.78 -3.42
CA LEU A 449 10.51 -22.17 -3.13
C LEU A 449 10.71 -23.07 -4.35
N TYR A 450 10.21 -22.64 -5.52
CA TYR A 450 10.32 -23.38 -6.77
C TYR A 450 11.76 -23.48 -7.29
N SER A 451 12.65 -22.58 -6.87
CA SER A 451 14.07 -22.57 -7.23
C SER A 451 14.97 -23.43 -6.32
N THR A 452 14.41 -23.96 -5.22
CA THR A 452 15.13 -24.88 -4.33
C THR A 452 15.50 -26.19 -5.03
N LYS A 453 16.45 -26.95 -4.49
CA LYS A 453 16.80 -28.27 -5.08
C LYS A 453 15.68 -29.29 -4.87
N GLU A 454 14.95 -29.17 -3.76
CA GLU A 454 13.84 -30.02 -3.38
C GLU A 454 12.67 -29.93 -4.38
N PHE A 455 12.41 -28.73 -4.93
CA PHE A 455 11.37 -28.52 -5.95
C PHE A 455 11.97 -28.60 -7.37
N SER A 456 13.02 -27.82 -7.63
CA SER A 456 13.70 -27.72 -8.93
C SER A 456 12.74 -27.47 -10.09
N PHE A 457 11.70 -26.65 -9.89
CA PHE A 457 10.76 -26.32 -10.96
C PHE A 457 11.28 -25.19 -11.84
N VAL A 458 12.00 -24.24 -11.25
CA VAL A 458 12.52 -23.07 -11.97
C VAL A 458 14.00 -22.87 -11.69
N GLN A 459 14.67 -22.21 -12.62
CA GLN A 459 16.02 -21.73 -12.48
C GLN A 459 16.10 -20.27 -12.90
N LEU A 460 16.60 -19.43 -12.01
CA LEU A 460 16.84 -18.02 -12.29
C LEU A 460 18.03 -17.86 -13.24
N SER A 461 17.97 -16.83 -14.07
CA SER A 461 19.08 -16.41 -14.90
C SER A 461 20.22 -15.83 -14.03
N ASP A 462 21.44 -15.84 -14.57
CA ASP A 462 22.63 -15.35 -13.84
C ASP A 462 22.52 -13.85 -13.55
N ALA A 463 21.82 -13.08 -14.39
CA ALA A 463 21.61 -11.65 -14.21
C ALA A 463 20.79 -11.31 -12.94
N TYR A 464 19.95 -12.23 -12.48
CA TYR A 464 19.06 -12.03 -11.33
C TYR A 464 19.28 -13.03 -10.19
N SER A 465 20.41 -13.76 -10.20
CA SER A 465 20.80 -14.66 -9.13
C SER A 465 22.27 -14.48 -8.79
N THR A 466 22.66 -14.86 -7.57
CA THR A 466 24.08 -14.91 -7.20
C THR A 466 24.54 -16.36 -7.07
N GLY A 467 25.78 -16.62 -7.48
CA GLY A 467 26.39 -17.95 -7.39
C GLY A 467 27.35 -18.07 -6.21
N SER A 468 27.68 -19.31 -5.83
CA SER A 468 28.85 -19.58 -4.97
C SER A 468 30.08 -19.83 -5.83
N SER A 469 31.21 -19.21 -5.50
CA SER A 469 32.49 -19.47 -6.18
C SER A 469 32.99 -20.92 -6.06
N LEU A 470 32.49 -21.69 -5.08
CA LEU A 470 32.85 -23.10 -4.86
C LEU A 470 31.80 -24.09 -5.38
N MET A 471 30.55 -23.66 -5.55
CA MET A 471 29.42 -24.54 -5.89
C MET A 471 28.67 -23.98 -7.12
N PRO A 472 29.08 -24.35 -8.34
CA PRO A 472 28.54 -23.76 -9.59
C PRO A 472 27.05 -24.04 -9.79
N GLN A 473 26.50 -25.09 -9.17
CA GLN A 473 25.08 -25.46 -9.24
C GLN A 473 24.17 -24.68 -8.28
N LYS A 474 24.75 -23.91 -7.34
CA LYS A 474 24.02 -23.17 -6.31
C LYS A 474 23.77 -21.75 -6.79
N LYS A 475 22.52 -21.46 -7.18
CA LYS A 475 22.02 -20.12 -7.49
C LYS A 475 21.13 -19.65 -6.36
N ASN A 476 21.47 -18.53 -5.75
CA ASN A 476 20.69 -17.90 -4.69
C ASN A 476 19.66 -16.95 -5.31
N PRO A 477 18.40 -16.97 -4.85
CA PRO A 477 17.35 -16.11 -5.35
C PRO A 477 17.38 -14.68 -4.74
N ASP A 478 18.56 -14.05 -4.67
CA ASP A 478 18.77 -12.76 -3.98
C ASP A 478 17.80 -11.68 -4.46
N SER A 479 17.52 -11.62 -5.76
CA SER A 479 16.60 -10.66 -6.35
C SER A 479 15.17 -10.83 -5.79
N LEU A 480 14.69 -12.07 -5.67
CA LEU A 480 13.38 -12.38 -5.08
C LEU A 480 13.37 -12.11 -3.57
N GLU A 481 14.44 -12.45 -2.86
CA GLU A 481 14.57 -12.16 -1.43
C GLU A 481 14.55 -10.65 -1.15
N LEU A 482 15.22 -9.87 -2.01
CA LEU A 482 15.19 -8.41 -1.95
C LEU A 482 13.78 -7.88 -2.19
N ILE A 483 13.06 -8.35 -3.22
CA ILE A 483 11.65 -7.99 -3.45
C ILE A 483 10.80 -8.26 -2.20
N ARG A 484 10.90 -9.47 -1.63
CA ARG A 484 10.18 -9.85 -0.41
C ARG A 484 10.52 -8.95 0.78
N SER A 485 11.81 -8.61 0.98
CA SER A 485 12.25 -7.73 2.08
C SER A 485 11.71 -6.30 1.97
N LYS A 486 11.57 -5.79 0.73
CA LYS A 486 11.13 -4.41 0.48
C LYS A 486 9.66 -4.20 0.82
N ALA A 487 8.85 -5.26 0.90
CA ALA A 487 7.46 -5.17 1.35
C ALA A 487 7.35 -4.59 2.78
N GLY A 488 8.23 -5.02 3.69
CA GLY A 488 8.26 -4.48 5.06
C GLY A 488 8.70 -3.02 5.12
N ARG A 489 9.64 -2.62 4.24
CA ARG A 489 10.12 -1.22 4.13
C ARG A 489 8.98 -0.29 3.69
N VAL A 490 8.27 -0.64 2.63
CA VAL A 490 7.17 0.15 2.07
C VAL A 490 6.01 0.24 3.07
N PHE A 491 5.58 -0.88 3.65
CA PHE A 491 4.54 -0.88 4.68
C PHE A 491 4.91 -0.02 5.90
N GLY A 492 6.17 -0.06 6.32
CA GLY A 492 6.67 0.76 7.42
C GLY A 492 6.49 2.27 7.16
N ARG A 493 6.70 2.74 5.93
CA ARG A 493 6.46 4.16 5.56
C ARG A 493 4.98 4.51 5.57
N CYS A 494 4.12 3.61 5.09
CA CYS A 494 2.67 3.79 5.18
C CYS A 494 2.20 3.92 6.64
N ALA A 495 2.65 3.02 7.51
CA ALA A 495 2.30 3.04 8.92
C ALA A 495 2.86 4.29 9.63
N GLY A 496 4.10 4.67 9.31
CA GLY A 496 4.75 5.87 9.83
C GLY A 496 3.97 7.15 9.49
N LEU A 497 3.63 7.35 8.22
CA LEU A 497 2.88 8.53 7.79
C LEU A 497 1.50 8.61 8.45
N LEU A 498 0.75 7.50 8.50
CA LEU A 498 -0.56 7.48 9.17
C LEU A 498 -0.46 7.86 10.64
N MET A 499 0.63 7.48 11.32
CA MET A 499 0.87 7.88 12.71
C MET A 499 1.21 9.38 12.82
N THR A 500 1.99 9.94 11.88
CA THR A 500 2.26 11.39 11.82
C THR A 500 0.98 12.20 11.62
N LEU A 501 0.07 11.75 10.75
CA LEU A 501 -1.18 12.46 10.46
C LEU A 501 -2.20 12.39 11.62
N LYS A 502 -2.12 11.34 12.45
CA LYS A 502 -3.13 11.06 13.46
C LYS A 502 -3.19 12.18 14.51
N GLY A 503 -4.37 12.82 14.60
CA GLY A 503 -4.67 13.78 15.66
C GLY A 503 -3.98 15.14 15.51
N LEU A 504 -3.44 15.45 14.33
CA LEU A 504 -2.99 16.81 14.02
C LEU A 504 -4.18 17.79 14.11
N PRO A 505 -4.02 18.94 14.80
CA PRO A 505 -5.03 19.98 14.76
C PRO A 505 -5.05 20.62 13.37
N SER A 506 -6.17 21.22 12.96
CA SER A 506 -6.16 22.07 11.77
C SER A 506 -5.25 23.29 12.00
N THR A 507 -4.49 23.79 11.02
CA THR A 507 -4.51 23.43 9.58
C THR A 507 -3.15 22.88 9.12
N TYR A 508 -2.22 23.72 8.64
CA TYR A 508 -0.87 23.28 8.31
C TYR A 508 -0.04 23.20 9.60
N ASN A 509 0.64 22.06 9.78
CA ASN A 509 1.59 21.82 10.86
C ASN A 509 2.91 21.34 10.26
N LYS A 510 4.03 21.66 10.91
CA LYS A 510 5.38 21.33 10.41
C LYS A 510 5.60 19.81 10.31
N ASP A 511 4.84 19.03 11.08
CA ASP A 511 4.74 17.56 10.98
C ASP A 511 4.48 17.08 9.53
N LEU A 512 3.77 17.88 8.72
CA LEU A 512 3.50 17.58 7.31
C LEU A 512 4.74 17.67 6.40
N GLN A 513 5.92 17.99 6.94
CA GLN A 513 7.18 17.95 6.19
C GLN A 513 7.67 16.52 5.91
N GLU A 514 7.29 15.55 6.76
CA GLU A 514 7.68 14.12 6.70
C GLU A 514 7.08 13.35 5.50
N ASP A 515 6.14 13.95 4.76
CA ASP A 515 5.48 13.32 3.61
C ASP A 515 6.44 12.97 2.46
N LYS A 516 7.39 13.88 2.15
CA LYS A 516 8.28 13.83 0.99
C LYS A 516 9.22 12.63 1.02
N GLU A 517 9.95 12.44 2.11
CA GLU A 517 10.90 11.34 2.23
C GLU A 517 10.18 9.98 2.12
N ALA A 518 8.95 9.88 2.62
CA ALA A 518 8.15 8.66 2.51
C ALA A 518 7.76 8.37 1.04
N VAL A 519 7.32 9.40 0.31
CA VAL A 519 6.97 9.29 -1.11
C VAL A 519 8.19 8.93 -1.96
N PHE A 520 9.30 9.65 -1.82
CA PHE A 520 10.47 9.48 -2.68
C PHE A 520 11.06 8.07 -2.53
N GLU A 521 11.29 7.64 -1.29
CA GLU A 521 11.84 6.32 -1.02
C GLU A 521 10.96 5.18 -1.55
N VAL A 522 9.64 5.28 -1.36
CA VAL A 522 8.71 4.26 -1.84
C VAL A 522 8.63 4.28 -3.37
N SER A 523 8.67 5.45 -3.99
CA SER A 523 8.67 5.59 -5.45
C SER A 523 9.89 4.93 -6.10
N ASP A 524 11.09 5.17 -5.55
CA ASP A 524 12.33 4.54 -6.00
C ASP A 524 12.29 3.02 -5.80
N THR A 525 11.80 2.59 -4.62
CA THR A 525 11.66 1.17 -4.30
C THR A 525 10.72 0.46 -5.26
N MET A 526 9.54 1.03 -5.52
CA MET A 526 8.56 0.46 -6.44
C MET A 526 9.09 0.40 -7.87
N SER A 527 9.72 1.48 -8.34
CA SER A 527 10.31 1.52 -9.68
C SER A 527 11.37 0.45 -9.88
N ALA A 528 12.28 0.28 -8.93
CA ALA A 528 13.32 -0.75 -8.99
C ALA A 528 12.73 -2.16 -8.92
N VAL A 529 11.82 -2.39 -7.98
CA VAL A 529 11.20 -3.71 -7.77
C VAL A 529 10.40 -4.15 -9.00
N LEU A 530 9.60 -3.29 -9.60
CA LEU A 530 8.80 -3.62 -10.79
C LEU A 530 9.68 -3.99 -11.99
N GLN A 531 10.78 -3.27 -12.19
CA GLN A 531 11.74 -3.58 -13.25
C GLN A 531 12.47 -4.91 -13.01
N VAL A 532 12.96 -5.14 -11.77
CA VAL A 532 13.62 -6.39 -11.40
C VAL A 532 12.66 -7.57 -11.51
N ALA A 533 11.42 -7.44 -11.03
CA ALA A 533 10.38 -8.46 -11.18
C ALA A 533 10.11 -8.79 -12.65
N THR A 534 10.05 -7.77 -13.51
CA THR A 534 9.86 -7.96 -14.96
C THR A 534 11.02 -8.76 -15.56
N GLY A 535 12.26 -8.42 -15.21
CA GLY A 535 13.45 -9.13 -15.67
C GLY A 535 13.54 -10.58 -15.17
N ILE A 536 13.12 -10.84 -13.93
CA ILE A 536 13.04 -12.20 -13.40
C ILE A 536 12.05 -13.02 -14.20
N ILE A 537 10.81 -12.53 -14.36
CA ILE A 537 9.76 -13.28 -15.07
C ILE A 537 10.13 -13.48 -16.54
N SER A 538 10.71 -12.49 -17.19
CA SER A 538 11.09 -12.60 -18.61
C SER A 538 12.22 -13.60 -18.87
N THR A 539 13.13 -13.78 -17.90
CA THR A 539 14.35 -14.59 -18.11
C THR A 539 14.38 -15.91 -17.35
N LEU A 540 13.44 -16.18 -16.44
CA LEU A 540 13.42 -17.43 -15.69
C LEU A 540 13.23 -18.62 -16.63
N GLN A 541 13.96 -19.69 -16.37
CA GLN A 541 13.81 -20.97 -17.06
C GLN A 541 12.96 -21.89 -16.20
N ILE A 542 12.04 -22.61 -16.82
CA ILE A 542 11.28 -23.68 -16.19
C ILE A 542 11.91 -25.03 -16.51
N HIS A 543 11.64 -26.03 -15.66
CA HIS A 543 12.01 -27.42 -15.88
C HIS A 543 10.74 -28.27 -16.01
N PRO A 544 10.12 -28.35 -17.20
CA PRO A 544 8.86 -29.05 -17.40
C PRO A 544 8.90 -30.50 -16.95
N GLU A 545 10.02 -31.19 -17.15
CA GLU A 545 10.20 -32.57 -16.70
C GLU A 545 10.13 -32.70 -15.17
N ASN A 546 10.70 -31.75 -14.42
CA ASN A 546 10.66 -31.76 -12.96
C ASN A 546 9.25 -31.45 -12.45
N MET A 547 8.59 -30.48 -13.10
CA MET A 547 7.19 -30.13 -12.82
C MET A 547 6.26 -31.33 -13.05
N ALA A 548 6.42 -32.04 -14.18
CA ALA A 548 5.65 -33.24 -14.50
C ALA A 548 5.95 -34.40 -13.53
N ARG A 549 7.22 -34.64 -13.19
CA ARG A 549 7.62 -35.67 -12.21
C ARG A 549 7.10 -35.40 -10.80
N ALA A 550 6.77 -34.15 -10.47
CA ALA A 550 6.17 -33.80 -9.19
C ALA A 550 4.66 -34.09 -9.12
N LEU A 551 4.01 -34.40 -10.25
CA LEU A 551 2.65 -34.90 -10.27
C LEU A 551 2.63 -36.37 -9.87
N SER A 552 1.76 -36.72 -8.92
CA SER A 552 1.64 -38.08 -8.40
C SER A 552 0.21 -38.61 -8.53
N PRO A 553 0.02 -39.92 -8.78
CA PRO A 553 -1.32 -40.48 -9.02
C PRO A 553 -2.31 -40.33 -7.86
N ASP A 554 -1.83 -40.15 -6.63
CA ASP A 554 -2.68 -39.85 -5.46
C ASP A 554 -3.46 -38.53 -5.61
N MET A 555 -2.92 -37.56 -6.36
CA MET A 555 -3.61 -36.29 -6.65
C MET A 555 -4.90 -36.51 -7.47
N LEU A 556 -4.99 -37.62 -8.21
CA LEU A 556 -6.14 -38.00 -9.04
C LEU A 556 -7.24 -38.72 -8.27
N ALA A 557 -7.09 -38.93 -6.96
CA ALA A 557 -8.14 -39.49 -6.12
C ALA A 557 -9.42 -38.63 -6.13
N THR A 558 -9.27 -37.30 -6.25
CA THR A 558 -10.41 -36.39 -6.38
C THR A 558 -11.10 -36.54 -7.74
N ASP A 559 -10.34 -36.71 -8.81
CA ASP A 559 -10.86 -36.95 -10.15
C ASP A 559 -11.62 -38.27 -10.24
N LEU A 560 -11.14 -39.30 -9.52
CA LEU A 560 -11.83 -40.58 -9.40
C LEU A 560 -13.21 -40.42 -8.73
N ALA A 561 -13.32 -39.54 -7.73
CA ALA A 561 -14.61 -39.20 -7.14
C ALA A 561 -15.49 -38.44 -8.15
N TYR A 562 -14.95 -37.46 -8.88
CA TYR A 562 -15.73 -36.73 -9.89
C TYR A 562 -16.20 -37.63 -11.04
N TYR A 563 -15.42 -38.63 -11.43
CA TYR A 563 -15.85 -39.65 -12.38
C TYR A 563 -17.15 -40.33 -11.92
N LEU A 564 -17.21 -40.80 -10.67
CA LEU A 564 -18.40 -41.43 -10.11
C LEU A 564 -19.58 -40.45 -9.99
N VAL A 565 -19.31 -39.19 -9.64
CA VAL A 565 -20.36 -38.15 -9.60
C VAL A 565 -20.99 -37.94 -10.98
N ARG A 566 -20.18 -37.92 -12.04
CA ARG A 566 -20.68 -37.81 -13.41
C ARG A 566 -21.48 -39.05 -13.86
N LYS A 567 -21.26 -40.20 -13.24
CA LYS A 567 -22.08 -41.42 -13.40
C LYS A 567 -23.35 -41.42 -12.54
N GLY A 568 -23.65 -40.33 -11.83
CA GLY A 568 -24.86 -40.14 -11.04
C GLY A 568 -24.72 -40.43 -9.54
N MET A 569 -23.52 -40.77 -9.05
CA MET A 569 -23.30 -41.02 -7.62
C MET A 569 -23.28 -39.70 -6.82
N PRO A 570 -23.95 -39.62 -5.66
CA PRO A 570 -23.81 -38.47 -4.76
C PRO A 570 -22.35 -38.26 -4.31
N PHE A 571 -21.88 -37.01 -4.27
CA PHE A 571 -20.47 -36.68 -4.00
C PHE A 571 -19.91 -37.31 -2.72
N ARG A 572 -20.67 -37.35 -1.62
CA ARG A 572 -20.20 -37.98 -0.37
C ARG A 572 -19.90 -39.47 -0.54
N GLN A 573 -20.72 -40.18 -1.32
CA GLN A 573 -20.50 -41.60 -1.62
C GLN A 573 -19.32 -41.77 -2.57
N ALA A 574 -19.20 -40.89 -3.57
CA ALA A 574 -18.07 -40.91 -4.51
C ALA A 574 -16.73 -40.63 -3.82
N HIS A 575 -16.70 -39.69 -2.87
CA HIS A 575 -15.54 -39.40 -2.03
C HIS A 575 -15.20 -40.57 -1.10
N GLU A 576 -16.20 -41.26 -0.53
CA GLU A 576 -15.95 -42.48 0.24
C GLU A 576 -15.38 -43.60 -0.64
N ALA A 577 -15.90 -43.77 -1.86
CA ALA A 577 -15.41 -44.74 -2.83
C ALA A 577 -13.98 -44.44 -3.28
N SER A 578 -13.64 -43.18 -3.58
CA SER A 578 -12.26 -42.81 -3.90
C SER A 578 -11.32 -43.00 -2.71
N GLY A 579 -11.78 -42.69 -1.48
CA GLY A 579 -11.03 -43.00 -0.26
C GLY A 579 -10.76 -44.51 -0.09
N LYS A 580 -11.73 -45.37 -0.39
CA LYS A 580 -11.54 -46.83 -0.41
C LYS A 580 -10.53 -47.27 -1.47
N ALA A 581 -10.51 -46.61 -2.63
CA ALA A 581 -9.54 -46.90 -3.70
C ALA A 581 -8.12 -46.52 -3.27
N VAL A 582 -7.93 -45.34 -2.68
CA VAL A 582 -6.65 -44.92 -2.10
C VAL A 582 -6.19 -45.92 -1.04
N PHE A 583 -7.06 -46.27 -0.09
CA PHE A 583 -6.74 -47.25 0.95
C PHE A 583 -6.35 -48.62 0.38
N MET A 584 -7.03 -49.08 -0.67
CA MET A 584 -6.70 -50.35 -1.33
C MET A 584 -5.32 -50.29 -2.01
N ALA A 585 -5.00 -49.20 -2.70
CA ALA A 585 -3.71 -49.00 -3.34
C ALA A 585 -2.57 -48.97 -2.30
N GLU A 586 -2.76 -48.23 -1.20
CA GLU A 586 -1.81 -48.17 -0.08
C GLU A 586 -1.58 -49.55 0.56
N THR A 587 -2.66 -50.29 0.83
CA THR A 587 -2.57 -51.64 1.44
C THR A 587 -1.82 -52.61 0.53
N LYS A 588 -1.92 -52.46 -0.79
CA LYS A 588 -1.20 -53.26 -1.79
C LYS A 588 0.21 -52.76 -2.08
N GLY A 589 0.58 -51.57 -1.60
CA GLY A 589 1.86 -50.94 -1.91
C GLY A 589 2.01 -50.56 -3.40
N VAL A 590 0.90 -50.23 -4.07
CA VAL A 590 0.86 -49.84 -5.49
C VAL A 590 0.34 -48.41 -5.63
N ALA A 591 0.63 -47.76 -6.77
CA ALA A 591 0.06 -46.45 -7.05
C ALA A 591 -1.44 -46.53 -7.38
N LEU A 592 -2.19 -45.44 -7.15
CA LEU A 592 -3.64 -45.42 -7.36
C LEU A 592 -4.07 -45.83 -8.79
N ASN A 593 -3.28 -45.42 -9.78
CA ASN A 593 -3.50 -45.74 -11.20
C ASN A 593 -3.09 -47.17 -11.60
N GLN A 594 -2.51 -47.96 -10.67
CA GLN A 594 -2.15 -49.37 -10.89
C GLN A 594 -3.24 -50.34 -10.42
N LEU A 595 -4.32 -49.84 -9.80
CA LEU A 595 -5.50 -50.66 -9.52
C LEU A 595 -6.16 -51.07 -10.83
N SER A 596 -6.38 -52.37 -10.99
CA SER A 596 -7.11 -52.93 -12.13
C SER A 596 -8.58 -52.50 -12.09
N LEU A 597 -9.23 -52.52 -13.26
CA LEU A 597 -10.66 -52.23 -13.37
C LEU A 597 -11.49 -53.17 -12.47
N GLN A 598 -11.12 -54.45 -12.39
CA GLN A 598 -11.80 -55.44 -11.56
C GLN A 598 -11.74 -55.06 -10.07
N GLU A 599 -10.58 -54.58 -9.61
CA GLU A 599 -10.40 -54.12 -8.23
C GLU A 599 -11.24 -52.87 -7.96
N LEU A 600 -11.24 -51.88 -8.87
CA LEU A 600 -12.11 -50.71 -8.75
C LEU A 600 -13.59 -51.11 -8.72
N GLN A 601 -13.99 -52.09 -9.52
CA GLN A 601 -15.36 -52.62 -9.54
C GLN A 601 -15.78 -53.30 -8.23
N THR A 602 -14.84 -53.83 -7.44
CA THR A 602 -15.13 -54.30 -6.07
C THR A 602 -15.50 -53.17 -5.12
N ILE A 603 -15.10 -51.92 -5.42
CA ILE A 603 -15.45 -50.73 -4.65
C ILE A 603 -16.78 -50.15 -5.12
N SER A 604 -16.97 -50.03 -6.43
CA SER A 604 -18.23 -49.59 -7.02
C SER A 604 -18.46 -50.18 -8.41
N PRO A 605 -19.66 -50.71 -8.71
CA PRO A 605 -19.99 -51.23 -10.04
C PRO A 605 -20.07 -50.14 -11.12
N LEU A 606 -20.08 -48.85 -10.74
CA LEU A 606 -20.09 -47.73 -11.70
C LEU A 606 -18.75 -47.50 -12.39
N PHE A 607 -17.66 -48.12 -11.92
CA PHE A 607 -16.38 -48.09 -12.62
C PHE A 607 -16.42 -48.92 -13.90
N SER A 608 -16.23 -48.26 -15.04
CA SER A 608 -16.08 -48.88 -16.36
C SER A 608 -14.71 -48.57 -16.98
N GLY A 609 -14.41 -49.15 -18.15
CA GLY A 609 -13.08 -49.03 -18.77
C GLY A 609 -12.62 -47.60 -19.06
N ASP A 610 -13.54 -46.66 -19.23
CA ASP A 610 -13.27 -45.22 -19.37
C ASP A 610 -12.66 -44.56 -18.12
N VAL A 611 -12.62 -45.25 -16.97
CA VAL A 611 -11.88 -44.78 -15.78
C VAL A 611 -10.39 -44.60 -16.08
N SER A 612 -9.84 -45.28 -17.09
CA SER A 612 -8.43 -45.12 -17.48
C SER A 612 -8.08 -43.68 -17.89
N HIS A 613 -9.05 -42.89 -18.35
CA HIS A 613 -8.84 -41.47 -18.67
C HIS A 613 -8.55 -40.62 -17.43
N VAL A 614 -8.98 -41.05 -16.24
CA VAL A 614 -8.69 -40.34 -14.97
C VAL A 614 -7.18 -40.29 -14.71
N TRP A 615 -6.42 -41.29 -15.19
CA TRP A 615 -4.98 -41.41 -14.95
C TRP A 615 -4.12 -40.45 -15.76
N ASP A 616 -4.71 -39.71 -16.69
CA ASP A 616 -4.03 -38.66 -17.45
C ASP A 616 -4.20 -37.30 -16.75
N TYR A 617 -3.07 -36.70 -16.34
CA TYR A 617 -3.06 -35.35 -15.77
C TYR A 617 -3.57 -34.29 -16.76
N GLY A 618 -3.41 -34.51 -18.07
CA GLY A 618 -3.99 -33.67 -19.11
C GLY A 618 -5.52 -33.68 -19.04
N HIS A 619 -6.12 -34.87 -19.02
CA HIS A 619 -7.57 -35.00 -18.78
C HIS A 619 -8.01 -34.36 -17.45
N SER A 620 -7.21 -34.48 -16.38
CA SER A 620 -7.53 -33.86 -15.09
C SER A 620 -7.72 -32.34 -15.20
N VAL A 621 -6.74 -31.63 -15.77
CA VAL A 621 -6.83 -30.17 -15.88
C VAL A 621 -7.96 -29.70 -16.81
N GLU A 622 -8.32 -30.48 -17.83
CA GLU A 622 -9.39 -30.13 -18.77
C GLU A 622 -10.80 -30.22 -18.18
N GLN A 623 -10.98 -30.90 -17.03
CA GLN A 623 -12.27 -30.93 -16.33
C GLN A 623 -12.67 -29.55 -15.79
N TYR A 624 -11.70 -28.67 -15.54
CA TYR A 624 -11.90 -27.34 -14.96
C TYR A 624 -12.20 -26.28 -16.04
N ALA A 625 -13.15 -26.59 -16.93
CA ALA A 625 -13.54 -25.75 -18.08
C ALA A 625 -14.44 -24.56 -17.71
N ALA A 626 -14.98 -24.52 -16.48
CA ALA A 626 -15.69 -23.35 -15.99
C ALA A 626 -14.74 -22.13 -15.95
N LEU A 627 -15.27 -20.93 -16.22
CA LEU A 627 -14.47 -19.71 -16.31
C LEU A 627 -13.67 -19.46 -15.02
N GLY A 628 -12.37 -19.22 -15.17
CA GLY A 628 -11.43 -19.09 -14.07
C GLY A 628 -10.79 -20.41 -13.62
N GLY A 629 -11.20 -21.55 -14.20
CA GLY A 629 -10.54 -22.83 -13.99
C GLY A 629 -9.24 -22.99 -14.79
N THR A 630 -8.56 -24.13 -14.61
CA THR A 630 -7.23 -24.41 -15.18
C THR A 630 -7.26 -25.13 -16.54
N ALA A 631 -8.45 -25.43 -17.10
CA ALA A 631 -8.53 -25.98 -18.45
C ALA A 631 -7.95 -25.00 -19.48
N ARG A 632 -7.42 -25.52 -20.59
CA ARG A 632 -6.76 -24.69 -21.63
C ARG A 632 -7.67 -23.58 -22.14
N SER A 633 -8.93 -23.89 -22.44
CA SER A 633 -9.93 -22.94 -22.92
C SER A 633 -10.20 -21.80 -21.92
N SER A 634 -10.20 -22.10 -20.62
CA SER A 634 -10.37 -21.09 -19.56
C SER A 634 -9.11 -20.23 -19.39
N VAL A 635 -7.91 -20.80 -19.55
CA VAL A 635 -6.64 -20.05 -19.55
C VAL A 635 -6.58 -19.08 -20.74
N ASP A 636 -6.98 -19.53 -21.93
CA ASP A 636 -7.07 -18.68 -23.13
C ASP A 636 -8.05 -17.51 -22.93
N TRP A 637 -9.21 -17.79 -22.33
CA TRP A 637 -10.16 -16.75 -21.95
C TRP A 637 -9.53 -15.76 -20.95
N GLN A 638 -8.86 -16.21 -19.90
CA GLN A 638 -8.19 -15.35 -18.93
C GLN A 638 -7.14 -14.43 -19.58
N ILE A 639 -6.32 -14.96 -20.48
CA ILE A 639 -5.32 -14.18 -21.25
C ILE A 639 -6.02 -13.07 -22.02
N SER A 640 -7.09 -13.39 -22.76
CA SER A 640 -7.86 -12.41 -23.52
C SER A 640 -8.45 -11.31 -22.62
N GLN A 641 -9.02 -11.69 -21.48
CA GLN A 641 -9.60 -10.75 -20.52
C GLN A 641 -8.55 -9.80 -19.94
N VAL A 642 -7.39 -10.32 -19.52
CA VAL A 642 -6.31 -9.47 -18.97
C VAL A 642 -5.76 -8.53 -20.04
N ARG A 643 -5.56 -9.01 -21.28
CA ARG A 643 -5.16 -8.14 -22.40
C ARG A 643 -6.18 -7.03 -22.66
N ALA A 644 -7.48 -7.32 -22.56
CA ALA A 644 -8.53 -6.32 -22.71
C ALA A 644 -8.52 -5.28 -21.58
N LEU A 645 -8.32 -5.70 -20.33
CA LEU A 645 -8.19 -4.80 -19.18
C LEU A 645 -7.00 -3.84 -19.34
N LEU A 646 -5.84 -4.35 -19.76
CA LEU A 646 -4.66 -3.50 -20.01
C LEU A 646 -4.93 -2.45 -21.09
N ARG A 647 -5.59 -2.83 -22.19
CA ARG A 647 -5.97 -1.88 -23.24
C ARG A 647 -6.93 -0.81 -22.73
N ALA A 648 -7.91 -1.19 -21.91
CA ALA A 648 -8.88 -0.24 -21.35
C ALA A 648 -8.25 0.74 -20.35
N GLN A 649 -7.19 0.32 -19.65
CA GLN A 649 -6.46 1.16 -18.68
C GLN A 649 -5.48 2.14 -19.32
N GLN A 650 -5.07 1.88 -20.57
CA GLN A 650 -4.16 2.75 -21.34
C GLN A 650 -4.88 3.84 -22.13
N ALA A 651 -6.21 3.74 -22.24
CA ALA A 651 -7.08 4.76 -22.82
C ALA A 651 -7.45 5.80 -21.75
#